data_AF-A0A0E0RH24-F1
#
_entry.id   AF-A0A0E0RH24-F1
#
_cell.length_a   1.000
_cell.length_b   1.000
_cell.length_c   1.000
_cell.angle_alpha   90.00
_cell.angle_beta   90.00
_cell.angle_gamma   90.00
#
_symmetry.space_group_name_H-M   'P 1'
#
loop_
_entity.id
_entity.type
_entity.pdbx_description
1 polymer ?
#
loop_
_entity_poly.entity_id
_entity_poly.type
_entity_poly.pdbx_seq_one_letter_code
_entity_poly.pdbx_strand_id
1 'polypeptide(L)'
;MKQKSFMARRRGNPELVTPARATPCETKPLSDLDDHWDLRYLQPALRFFRAVDSDRRPARPGDTIRAALAEALVYYYPIAGRLRELPKGHKLAVECTGEGVVFVEAEAEATLEDFGDPPMPTFCGAEGFLCDVGDARVIVGRPLFYMQPYPNTLRYKMSLRACPLDVAIIIFAVDVLQYLPSSSIQTYTYRIMKQKSFMSRRWGNPELITPARATPQESKPLSDLDDHWDLRYLQPGLDFFHAVDGDHWPARPGDSIKTALAEALVYYYPIAGRLREMPKGHRLAVECTAEGVVFVEAEAEATLEDFGEPPMPTFHGAEGFLCDVGDARVIVGRPLFYMQITHLKCGGFVLGTHICHCIADAFGTFQFLKAIFDIARGEAKPTILPVWKRELFVGTSLPPHIQEGQEKLFDELENATCDDIMVTMPTENMVSEYFILSQIDMDALRRHVPLNLTETVTSFELLTAVTWRSRTVALGYKPCHIVRLMINVNARGRWKKFPSGYYGNGLMCSVIQTTVNDLCTNPLGHTIELVRKAKDEMMIEENMQLRVDLLPLWREKPYIKLQRIFETCDIKWIGQDTLDIGWAKRIGGGIPTVSLPNMTSYQFMCKNENGEKSTVMSMLLPQPAMDRFKHEMTAWLNEYSIRPKI
;
A
#
# COMPACT_ATOMS: atom_id res chain seq x y z
N MET A 1 -6.76 -29.96 -13.39
CA MET A 1 -6.55 -30.96 -12.31
C MET A 1 -7.90 -31.37 -11.76
N LYS A 2 -8.05 -32.57 -11.16
CA LYS A 2 -9.23 -32.86 -10.33
C LYS A 2 -9.14 -32.00 -9.07
N GLN A 3 -10.18 -31.23 -8.80
CA GLN A 3 -10.27 -30.39 -7.60
C GLN A 3 -10.52 -31.31 -6.39
N LYS A 4 -9.60 -31.34 -5.42
CA LYS A 4 -9.85 -32.01 -4.13
C LYS A 4 -10.88 -31.18 -3.37
N SER A 5 -12.03 -31.76 -3.03
CA SER A 5 -12.91 -31.21 -1.99
C SER A 5 -12.53 -31.81 -0.65
N PHE A 6 -12.18 -30.96 0.32
CA PHE A 6 -11.90 -31.39 1.68
C PHE A 6 -13.19 -31.38 2.50
N MET A 7 -13.50 -32.48 3.19
CA MET A 7 -14.60 -32.51 4.15
C MET A 7 -14.05 -32.33 5.56
N ALA A 8 -14.56 -31.33 6.26
CA ALA A 8 -14.38 -31.19 7.70
C ALA A 8 -15.57 -31.80 8.45
N ARG A 9 -15.28 -32.46 9.57
CA ARG A 9 -16.26 -33.06 10.48
C ARG A 9 -16.04 -32.50 11.88
N ARG A 10 -17.07 -31.83 12.42
CA ARG A 10 -17.09 -31.40 13.83
C ARG A 10 -17.13 -32.62 14.74
N ARG A 11 -16.35 -32.61 15.82
CA ARG A 11 -16.29 -33.67 16.84
C ARG A 11 -17.38 -33.56 17.91
N GLY A 12 -18.13 -32.45 17.91
CA GLY A 12 -19.25 -32.21 18.81
C GLY A 12 -20.09 -31.03 18.35
N ASN A 13 -21.09 -30.67 19.17
CA ASN A 13 -21.83 -29.42 19.01
C ASN A 13 -20.97 -28.22 19.45
N PRO A 14 -21.30 -26.99 19.01
CA PRO A 14 -20.69 -25.79 19.58
C PRO A 14 -21.02 -25.62 21.06
N GLU A 15 -19.99 -25.32 21.85
CA GLU A 15 -20.06 -25.11 23.29
C GLU A 15 -19.55 -23.72 23.66
N LEU A 16 -20.00 -23.16 24.79
CA LEU A 16 -19.45 -21.91 25.31
C LEU A 16 -18.28 -22.19 26.25
N VAL A 17 -17.14 -21.56 25.99
CA VAL A 17 -15.98 -21.49 26.88
C VAL A 17 -16.06 -20.18 27.64
N THR A 18 -16.40 -20.26 28.92
CA THR A 18 -16.42 -19.13 29.86
C THR A 18 -15.01 -18.79 30.37
N PRO A 19 -14.79 -17.59 30.92
CA PRO A 19 -13.57 -17.28 31.66
C PRO A 19 -13.31 -18.30 32.79
N ALA A 20 -12.04 -18.67 33.01
CA ALA A 20 -11.64 -19.68 34.00
C ALA A 20 -11.91 -19.28 35.47
N ARG A 21 -12.12 -17.98 35.72
CA ARG A 21 -12.49 -17.40 37.02
C ARG A 21 -13.38 -16.17 36.79
N ALA A 22 -14.08 -15.73 37.82
CA ALA A 22 -14.99 -14.58 37.74
C ALA A 22 -14.31 -13.32 37.20
N THR A 23 -15.03 -12.58 36.36
CA THR A 23 -14.59 -11.35 35.68
C THR A 23 -15.52 -10.18 36.00
N PRO A 24 -15.13 -8.92 35.77
CA PRO A 24 -16.00 -7.76 35.99
C PRO A 24 -17.27 -7.81 35.14
N CYS A 25 -18.43 -7.57 35.78
CA CYS A 25 -19.71 -7.37 35.10
C CYS A 25 -19.95 -5.87 34.92
N GLU A 26 -19.81 -5.37 33.69
CA GLU A 26 -19.94 -3.96 33.36
C GLU A 26 -20.29 -3.75 31.87
N THR A 27 -20.68 -2.52 31.50
CA THR A 27 -20.95 -2.15 30.11
C THR A 27 -19.89 -1.17 29.62
N LYS A 28 -19.14 -1.56 28.58
CA LYS A 28 -18.10 -0.72 27.97
C LYS A 28 -18.59 -0.16 26.63
N PRO A 29 -18.82 1.16 26.49
CA PRO A 29 -19.13 1.74 25.19
C PRO A 29 -17.94 1.58 24.25
N LEU A 30 -18.20 1.32 22.97
CA LEU A 30 -17.18 1.32 21.93
C LEU A 30 -16.60 2.74 21.74
N SER A 31 -15.36 2.86 21.23
CA SER A 31 -14.91 4.17 20.74
C SER A 31 -15.66 4.54 19.47
N ASP A 32 -15.61 5.82 19.05
CA ASP A 32 -16.26 6.22 17.78
C ASP A 32 -15.58 5.59 16.55
N LEU A 33 -14.35 5.08 16.69
CA LEU A 33 -13.66 4.27 15.69
C LEU A 33 -14.23 2.84 15.65
N ASP A 34 -14.33 2.18 16.80
CA ASP A 34 -14.79 0.77 16.89
C ASP A 34 -16.30 0.63 16.61
N ASP A 35 -17.07 1.70 16.82
CA ASP A 35 -18.52 1.75 16.57
C ASP A 35 -18.88 1.97 15.08
N HIS A 36 -17.88 2.22 14.22
CA HIS A 36 -18.06 2.53 12.81
C HIS A 36 -18.82 1.41 12.06
N TRP A 37 -19.79 1.81 11.23
CA TRP A 37 -20.77 0.89 10.65
C TRP A 37 -20.16 -0.21 9.77
N ASP A 38 -19.08 0.08 9.04
CA ASP A 38 -18.34 -0.91 8.23
C ASP A 38 -17.73 -2.04 9.06
N LEU A 39 -17.50 -1.83 10.36
CA LEU A 39 -16.83 -2.78 11.25
C LEU A 39 -17.81 -3.75 11.93
N ARG A 40 -19.12 -3.58 11.68
CA ARG A 40 -20.18 -4.34 12.34
C ARG A 40 -20.42 -5.72 11.70
N TYR A 41 -19.42 -6.59 11.73
CA TYR A 41 -19.53 -8.00 11.29
C TYR A 41 -18.53 -8.94 12.01
N LEU A 42 -18.84 -10.24 12.06
CA LEU A 42 -17.94 -11.30 12.53
C LEU A 42 -16.96 -11.70 11.42
N GLN A 43 -15.66 -11.57 11.68
CA GLN A 43 -14.63 -11.85 10.69
C GLN A 43 -14.06 -13.28 10.78
N PRO A 44 -14.05 -14.05 9.67
CA PRO A 44 -13.40 -15.36 9.65
C PRO A 44 -11.88 -15.24 9.50
N ALA A 45 -11.13 -16.05 10.25
CA ALA A 45 -9.68 -16.12 10.11
C ALA A 45 -9.18 -17.57 10.20
N LEU A 46 -8.68 -18.10 9.07
CA LEU A 46 -7.95 -19.37 9.03
C LEU A 46 -6.48 -19.13 9.39
N ARG A 47 -5.91 -19.97 10.26
CA ARG A 47 -4.50 -19.90 10.70
C ARG A 47 -3.91 -21.30 10.75
N PHE A 48 -2.71 -21.45 10.17
CA PHE A 48 -1.96 -22.69 10.11
C PHE A 48 -0.76 -22.60 11.06
N PHE A 49 -0.50 -23.67 11.81
CA PHE A 49 0.63 -23.75 12.74
C PHE A 49 1.40 -25.04 12.46
N ARG A 50 2.72 -24.95 12.31
CA ARG A 50 3.62 -26.11 12.17
C ARG A 50 4.07 -26.57 13.56
N ALA A 51 4.10 -27.87 13.82
CA ALA A 51 4.57 -28.37 15.12
C ALA A 51 6.10 -28.27 15.20
N VAL A 52 6.63 -27.63 16.26
CA VAL A 52 8.07 -27.37 16.40
C VAL A 52 8.83 -28.53 17.04
N ASP A 53 8.18 -29.30 17.94
CA ASP A 53 8.72 -30.50 18.59
C ASP A 53 7.64 -31.58 18.67
N SER A 54 7.92 -32.81 18.22
CA SER A 54 6.99 -33.95 18.37
C SER A 54 6.75 -34.32 19.83
N ASP A 55 7.78 -34.17 20.66
CA ASP A 55 7.85 -34.75 22.00
C ASP A 55 7.17 -33.86 23.05
N ARG A 56 6.75 -32.65 22.64
CA ARG A 56 6.02 -31.68 23.46
C ARG A 56 4.52 -31.59 23.12
N ARG A 57 4.02 -32.41 22.19
CA ARG A 57 2.60 -32.39 21.79
C ARG A 57 1.72 -32.88 22.96
N PRO A 58 0.78 -32.07 23.47
CA PRO A 58 -0.12 -32.52 24.53
C PRO A 58 -0.99 -33.68 24.04
N ALA A 59 -1.27 -34.65 24.93
CA ALA A 59 -2.05 -35.85 24.60
C ALA A 59 -3.47 -35.53 24.11
N ARG A 60 -4.01 -34.36 24.47
CA ARG A 60 -5.29 -33.81 23.98
C ARG A 60 -5.13 -32.32 23.67
N PRO A 61 -4.77 -31.95 22.43
CA PRO A 61 -4.52 -30.55 22.09
C PRO A 61 -5.81 -29.70 22.13
N GLY A 62 -6.98 -30.26 21.76
CA GLY A 62 -8.27 -29.58 21.87
C GLY A 62 -8.59 -29.13 23.30
N ASP A 63 -8.52 -30.04 24.28
CA ASP A 63 -8.67 -29.74 25.71
C ASP A 63 -7.65 -28.68 26.19
N THR A 64 -6.41 -28.73 25.70
CA THR A 64 -5.35 -27.78 26.05
C THR A 64 -5.64 -26.37 25.53
N ILE A 65 -6.07 -26.26 24.27
CA ILE A 65 -6.45 -24.98 23.64
C ILE A 65 -7.70 -24.41 24.34
N ARG A 66 -8.67 -25.26 24.67
CA ARG A 66 -9.89 -24.87 25.41
C ARG A 66 -9.55 -24.29 26.79
N ALA A 67 -8.67 -24.94 27.54
CA ALA A 67 -8.22 -24.45 28.84
C ALA A 67 -7.44 -23.13 28.74
N ALA A 68 -6.53 -23.01 27.75
CA ALA A 68 -5.81 -21.78 27.48
C ALA A 68 -6.73 -20.61 27.09
N LEU A 69 -7.78 -20.89 26.31
CA LEU A 69 -8.81 -19.91 25.97
C LEU A 69 -9.58 -19.44 27.21
N ALA A 70 -10.00 -20.36 28.09
CA ALA A 70 -10.68 -20.00 29.33
C ALA A 70 -9.82 -19.09 30.24
N GLU A 71 -8.52 -19.36 30.37
CA GLU A 71 -7.59 -18.49 31.11
C GLU A 71 -7.38 -17.13 30.41
N ALA A 72 -7.24 -17.11 29.08
CA ALA A 72 -7.09 -15.86 28.32
C ALA A 72 -8.30 -14.94 28.48
N LEU A 73 -9.52 -15.49 28.48
CA LEU A 73 -10.77 -14.76 28.66
C LEU A 73 -10.92 -14.10 30.05
N VAL A 74 -10.06 -14.41 31.01
CA VAL A 74 -10.03 -13.64 32.27
C VAL A 74 -9.44 -12.26 32.05
N TYR A 75 -8.35 -12.17 31.28
CA TYR A 75 -7.67 -10.90 30.98
C TYR A 75 -8.40 -10.14 29.87
N TYR A 76 -8.98 -10.86 28.91
CA TYR A 76 -9.77 -10.32 27.81
C TYR A 76 -11.29 -10.50 28.02
N TYR A 77 -11.77 -10.29 29.25
CA TYR A 77 -13.17 -10.56 29.64
C TYR A 77 -14.26 -9.85 28.81
N PRO A 78 -14.06 -8.67 28.17
CA PRO A 78 -15.07 -8.13 27.27
C PRO A 78 -15.38 -9.06 26.09
N ILE A 79 -14.42 -9.86 25.62
CA ILE A 79 -14.61 -10.84 24.54
C ILE A 79 -15.61 -11.95 24.93
N ALA A 80 -15.74 -12.24 26.23
CA ALA A 80 -16.73 -13.18 26.77
C ALA A 80 -18.14 -12.55 26.93
N GLY A 81 -18.33 -11.28 26.56
CA GLY A 81 -19.60 -10.55 26.63
C GLY A 81 -20.43 -10.61 25.34
N ARG A 82 -21.34 -9.64 25.18
CA ARG A 82 -22.23 -9.47 24.01
C ARG A 82 -22.30 -7.99 23.61
N LEU A 83 -22.46 -7.69 22.32
CA LEU A 83 -22.74 -6.32 21.87
C LEU A 83 -24.22 -5.95 22.10
N ARG A 84 -24.46 -4.72 22.56
CA ARG A 84 -25.78 -4.11 22.78
C ARG A 84 -25.80 -2.70 22.20
N GLU A 85 -26.96 -2.27 21.71
CA GLU A 85 -27.21 -0.86 21.38
C GLU A 85 -27.51 -0.06 22.65
N LEU A 86 -26.93 1.13 22.76
CA LEU A 86 -27.21 2.05 23.86
C LEU A 86 -28.53 2.81 23.63
N PRO A 87 -29.29 3.20 24.68
CA PRO A 87 -30.61 3.83 24.51
C PRO A 87 -30.64 5.23 23.88
N LYS A 88 -29.49 5.82 23.55
CA LYS A 88 -29.37 7.18 23.01
C LYS A 88 -28.27 7.25 21.94
N GLY A 89 -28.68 7.28 20.67
CA GLY A 89 -27.80 7.12 19.52
C GLY A 89 -27.50 5.64 19.24
N HIS A 90 -27.28 5.28 17.96
CA HIS A 90 -27.08 3.90 17.49
C HIS A 90 -25.72 3.28 17.88
N LYS A 91 -25.17 3.74 19.01
CA LYS A 91 -23.83 3.43 19.49
C LYS A 91 -23.83 2.10 20.24
N LEU A 92 -22.92 1.22 19.87
CA LEU A 92 -22.75 -0.08 20.49
C LEU A 92 -21.90 -0.02 21.75
N ALA A 93 -22.16 -0.97 22.64
CA ALA A 93 -21.39 -1.23 23.84
C ALA A 93 -21.25 -2.74 24.05
N VAL A 94 -20.14 -3.17 24.63
CA VAL A 94 -19.95 -4.54 25.11
C VAL A 94 -20.54 -4.66 26.51
N GLU A 95 -21.59 -5.47 26.64
CA GLU A 95 -22.13 -5.96 27.90
C GLU A 95 -21.24 -7.14 28.35
N CYS A 96 -20.35 -6.89 29.32
CA CYS A 96 -19.36 -7.87 29.80
C CYS A 96 -20.05 -8.84 30.77
N THR A 97 -20.74 -9.86 30.25
CA THR A 97 -21.50 -10.83 31.07
C THR A 97 -20.71 -12.07 31.50
N GLY A 98 -19.55 -12.32 30.87
CA GLY A 98 -18.77 -13.54 31.12
C GLY A 98 -19.40 -14.83 30.57
N GLU A 99 -20.47 -14.74 29.77
CA GLU A 99 -21.14 -15.88 29.12
C GLU A 99 -20.21 -16.72 28.23
N GLY A 100 -19.07 -16.16 27.83
CA GLY A 100 -18.04 -16.90 27.11
C GLY A 100 -18.21 -16.87 25.60
N VAL A 101 -17.35 -17.65 24.96
CA VAL A 101 -17.09 -17.65 23.51
C VAL A 101 -17.35 -19.03 22.93
N VAL A 102 -17.69 -19.13 21.65
CA VAL A 102 -18.02 -20.42 21.04
C VAL A 102 -16.77 -21.21 20.72
N PHE A 103 -16.76 -22.51 21.03
CA PHE A 103 -15.69 -23.44 20.75
C PHE A 103 -16.24 -24.75 20.16
N VAL A 104 -15.60 -25.25 19.10
CA VAL A 104 -15.96 -26.47 18.37
C VAL A 104 -14.68 -27.25 18.03
N GLU A 105 -14.40 -28.40 18.62
CA GLU A 105 -13.32 -29.25 18.08
C GLU A 105 -13.78 -29.85 16.73
N ALA A 106 -12.91 -29.86 15.73
CA ALA A 106 -13.17 -30.46 14.43
C ALA A 106 -11.96 -31.27 13.91
N GLU A 107 -12.22 -32.09 12.89
CA GLU A 107 -11.23 -32.83 12.12
C GLU A 107 -11.50 -32.63 10.63
N ALA A 108 -10.50 -32.85 9.79
CA ALA A 108 -10.65 -32.93 8.34
C ALA A 108 -9.69 -33.98 7.77
N GLU A 109 -9.83 -34.32 6.50
CA GLU A 109 -8.88 -35.17 5.76
C GLU A 109 -8.02 -34.29 4.84
N ALA A 110 -7.07 -33.54 5.41
CA ALA A 110 -6.21 -32.61 4.69
C ALA A 110 -4.81 -32.53 5.33
N THR A 111 -3.74 -32.44 4.53
CA THR A 111 -2.37 -32.17 5.02
C THR A 111 -2.01 -30.69 4.93
N LEU A 112 -0.97 -30.20 5.63
CA LEU A 112 -0.57 -28.78 5.45
C LEU A 112 -0.07 -28.52 4.02
N GLU A 113 0.57 -29.51 3.40
CA GLU A 113 1.03 -29.48 2.00
C GLU A 113 -0.12 -29.36 1.00
N ASP A 114 -1.34 -29.83 1.34
CA ASP A 114 -2.54 -29.61 0.53
C ASP A 114 -2.95 -28.13 0.43
N PHE A 115 -2.45 -27.27 1.32
CA PHE A 115 -2.63 -25.81 1.30
C PHE A 115 -1.45 -25.06 0.66
N GLY A 116 -0.37 -25.76 0.27
CA GLY A 116 0.86 -25.17 -0.28
C GLY A 116 1.95 -24.89 0.76
N ASP A 117 3.07 -24.32 0.31
CA ASP A 117 4.18 -23.87 1.17
C ASP A 117 4.61 -22.45 0.74
N PRO A 118 4.28 -21.40 1.52
CA PRO A 118 3.51 -21.45 2.78
C PRO A 118 2.04 -21.87 2.56
N PRO A 119 1.37 -22.45 3.57
CA PRO A 119 -0.01 -22.88 3.48
C PRO A 119 -0.98 -21.70 3.39
N MET A 120 -1.78 -21.64 2.32
CA MET A 120 -2.69 -20.56 1.99
C MET A 120 -4.16 -21.02 1.90
N PRO A 121 -5.15 -20.19 2.28
CA PRO A 121 -6.57 -20.55 2.30
C PRO A 121 -7.26 -20.55 0.91
N THR A 122 -6.49 -20.49 -0.18
CA THR A 122 -6.95 -20.02 -1.51
C THR A 122 -7.68 -21.07 -2.36
N PHE A 123 -8.57 -21.89 -1.79
CA PHE A 123 -9.35 -22.87 -2.54
C PHE A 123 -10.84 -22.96 -2.17
N CYS A 124 -11.63 -23.40 -3.16
CA CYS A 124 -13.06 -23.66 -3.02
C CYS A 124 -13.32 -24.77 -1.99
N GLY A 125 -13.99 -24.43 -0.88
CA GLY A 125 -14.23 -25.35 0.25
C GLY A 125 -13.52 -24.96 1.55
N ALA A 126 -12.68 -23.91 1.56
CA ALA A 126 -12.08 -23.38 2.80
C ALA A 126 -13.14 -22.94 3.84
N GLU A 127 -14.32 -22.51 3.38
CA GLU A 127 -15.51 -22.22 4.21
C GLU A 127 -15.90 -23.41 5.12
N GLY A 128 -15.67 -24.65 4.68
CA GLY A 128 -15.93 -25.85 5.48
C GLY A 128 -15.04 -25.99 6.72
N PHE A 129 -13.93 -25.25 6.79
CA PHE A 129 -13.06 -25.20 7.97
C PHE A 129 -13.52 -24.19 9.01
N LEU A 130 -14.55 -23.38 8.74
CA LEU A 130 -15.02 -22.30 9.61
C LEU A 130 -16.11 -22.74 10.61
N CYS A 131 -16.23 -22.02 11.73
CA CYS A 131 -17.47 -22.03 12.51
C CYS A 131 -18.63 -21.53 11.65
N ASP A 132 -19.80 -22.14 11.84
CA ASP A 132 -21.04 -21.60 11.31
C ASP A 132 -21.55 -20.53 12.27
N VAL A 133 -21.66 -19.30 11.77
CA VAL A 133 -22.15 -18.13 12.52
C VAL A 133 -23.47 -17.60 11.96
N GLY A 134 -24.05 -18.25 10.93
CA GLY A 134 -25.11 -17.66 10.12
C GLY A 134 -24.68 -16.36 9.45
N ASP A 135 -25.56 -15.36 9.37
CA ASP A 135 -25.21 -14.03 8.86
C ASP A 135 -24.18 -13.34 9.76
N ALA A 136 -22.97 -13.12 9.25
CA ALA A 136 -21.87 -12.50 9.96
C ALA A 136 -22.15 -11.03 10.36
N ARG A 137 -23.05 -10.30 9.70
CA ARG A 137 -23.40 -8.91 10.04
C ARG A 137 -24.36 -8.80 11.23
N VAL A 138 -25.01 -9.89 11.62
CA VAL A 138 -25.88 -9.94 12.81
C VAL A 138 -25.01 -10.20 14.04
N ILE A 139 -24.44 -9.13 14.62
CA ILE A 139 -23.50 -9.20 15.75
C ILE A 139 -24.11 -8.84 17.12
N VAL A 140 -25.21 -8.08 17.15
CA VAL A 140 -25.86 -7.64 18.39
C VAL A 140 -26.45 -8.86 19.11
N GLY A 141 -26.16 -8.99 20.40
CA GLY A 141 -26.58 -10.12 21.23
C GLY A 141 -25.89 -11.45 20.93
N ARG A 142 -24.92 -11.50 20.02
CA ARG A 142 -24.16 -12.72 19.70
C ARG A 142 -22.83 -12.82 20.45
N PRO A 143 -22.29 -14.05 20.61
CA PRO A 143 -20.90 -14.24 21.00
C PRO A 143 -19.96 -13.45 20.09
N LEU A 144 -18.97 -12.81 20.69
CA LEU A 144 -18.00 -12.01 19.94
C LEU A 144 -16.95 -12.92 19.28
N PHE A 145 -16.59 -14.01 19.94
CA PHE A 145 -15.50 -14.88 19.54
C PHE A 145 -16.00 -16.31 19.32
N TYR A 146 -15.44 -16.95 18.30
CA TYR A 146 -15.69 -18.32 17.90
C TYR A 146 -14.33 -19.02 17.69
N MET A 147 -14.24 -20.34 17.87
CA MET A 147 -12.98 -21.08 17.68
C MET A 147 -13.27 -22.49 17.19
N GLN A 148 -12.55 -22.92 16.14
CA GLN A 148 -12.69 -24.28 15.60
C GLN A 148 -11.31 -24.95 15.44
N PRO A 149 -10.65 -25.43 16.50
CA PRO A 149 -9.36 -26.09 16.37
C PRO A 149 -9.48 -27.45 15.64
N TYR A 150 -8.41 -27.78 14.91
CA TYR A 150 -8.23 -29.00 14.14
C TYR A 150 -7.02 -29.81 14.68
N PRO A 151 -7.14 -30.39 15.90
CA PRO A 151 -5.99 -30.89 16.66
C PRO A 151 -5.48 -32.27 16.21
N ASN A 152 -6.19 -33.01 15.35
CA ASN A 152 -5.93 -34.44 15.09
C ASN A 152 -5.94 -34.86 13.60
N THR A 153 -6.16 -33.92 12.69
CA THR A 153 -6.38 -33.99 11.23
C THR A 153 -5.37 -34.82 10.39
N LEU A 154 -4.21 -35.21 10.95
CA LEU A 154 -3.07 -35.75 10.20
C LEU A 154 -2.76 -37.22 10.51
N ARG A 155 -3.66 -38.17 10.21
CA ARG A 155 -3.38 -39.60 10.43
C ARG A 155 -3.91 -40.56 9.33
N TYR A 156 -3.13 -40.76 8.25
CA TYR A 156 -2.74 -42.10 7.72
C TYR A 156 -1.74 -41.97 6.52
N LYS A 157 -0.48 -42.43 6.65
CA LYS A 157 0.14 -43.67 6.06
C LYS A 157 -0.05 -43.85 4.54
N MET A 158 1.02 -44.01 3.73
CA MET A 158 2.05 -45.06 3.82
C MET A 158 3.46 -44.69 3.28
N SER A 159 4.47 -45.41 3.80
CA SER A 159 5.80 -45.72 3.21
C SER A 159 6.97 -44.72 3.33
N LEU A 160 7.84 -44.99 4.32
CA LEU A 160 9.30 -44.82 4.28
C LEU A 160 9.94 -43.43 4.01
N ARG A 161 9.66 -42.47 4.90
CA ARG A 161 10.66 -41.78 5.77
C ARG A 161 9.91 -40.88 6.76
N ALA A 162 10.46 -40.66 7.95
CA ALA A 162 9.76 -40.00 9.04
C ALA A 162 9.63 -38.48 8.81
N CYS A 163 8.43 -37.94 9.03
CA CYS A 163 8.16 -36.52 9.24
C CYS A 163 7.16 -36.40 10.42
N PRO A 164 7.38 -35.50 11.39
CA PRO A 164 6.49 -35.31 12.53
C PRO A 164 5.21 -34.55 12.15
N LEU A 165 4.23 -34.53 13.06
CA LEU A 165 2.81 -34.28 12.78
C LEU A 165 2.34 -32.90 13.30
N ASP A 166 1.66 -32.12 12.46
CA ASP A 166 1.18 -30.76 12.80
C ASP A 166 -0.17 -30.69 13.54
N VAL A 167 -0.60 -29.45 13.83
CA VAL A 167 -1.85 -29.05 14.51
C VAL A 167 -2.33 -27.72 13.90
N ALA A 168 -3.58 -27.64 13.44
CA ALA A 168 -4.19 -26.36 13.03
C ALA A 168 -5.15 -25.81 14.09
N ILE A 169 -5.18 -24.50 14.28
CA ILE A 169 -6.02 -23.81 15.28
C ILE A 169 -6.70 -22.63 14.60
N ILE A 170 -8.04 -22.60 14.60
CA ILE A 170 -8.82 -21.56 13.92
C ILE A 170 -9.48 -20.67 14.96
N ILE A 171 -9.27 -19.37 14.83
CA ILE A 171 -9.57 -18.34 15.84
C ILE A 171 -10.41 -17.26 15.16
N PHE A 172 -11.61 -16.98 15.67
CA PHE A 172 -12.40 -15.81 15.29
C PHE A 172 -12.36 -14.82 16.46
N ALA A 173 -11.64 -13.71 16.30
CA ALA A 173 -11.68 -12.61 17.26
C ALA A 173 -12.50 -11.45 16.69
N VAL A 174 -13.19 -10.70 17.56
CA VAL A 174 -13.53 -9.31 17.23
C VAL A 174 -12.26 -8.51 17.37
N ASP A 175 -11.64 -8.22 16.25
CA ASP A 175 -10.83 -7.03 16.07
C ASP A 175 -11.06 -6.49 14.65
N VAL A 176 -10.85 -5.20 14.50
CA VAL A 176 -11.14 -4.40 13.31
C VAL A 176 -10.16 -4.76 12.17
N LEU A 177 -10.60 -5.36 11.03
CA LEU A 177 -9.99 -5.26 9.66
C LEU A 177 -10.42 -6.35 8.61
N GLN A 178 -11.45 -6.09 7.76
CA GLN A 178 -11.73 -6.66 6.40
C GLN A 178 -11.88 -8.21 6.20
N TYR A 179 -12.79 -8.82 5.39
CA TYR A 179 -13.86 -8.36 4.47
C TYR A 179 -14.77 -9.54 3.96
N LEU A 180 -15.68 -9.25 3.01
CA LEU A 180 -16.31 -10.09 1.93
C LEU A 180 -17.22 -11.35 2.15
N PRO A 181 -18.19 -11.53 1.21
CA PRO A 181 -18.66 -12.82 0.68
C PRO A 181 -18.37 -13.03 -0.85
N SER A 182 -18.63 -14.26 -1.32
CA SER A 182 -18.04 -14.92 -2.52
C SER A 182 -18.84 -14.80 -3.85
N SER A 183 -18.18 -14.78 -5.02
CA SER A 183 -18.58 -15.50 -6.26
C SER A 183 -17.67 -15.25 -7.49
N SER A 184 -17.68 -16.21 -8.44
CA SER A 184 -17.08 -16.16 -9.81
C SER A 184 -15.64 -16.68 -10.00
N ILE A 185 -15.51 -18.01 -10.18
CA ILE A 185 -14.29 -18.66 -10.69
C ILE A 185 -14.39 -18.86 -12.21
N GLN A 186 -13.40 -18.38 -12.97
CA GLN A 186 -13.08 -18.88 -14.31
C GLN A 186 -11.59 -19.23 -14.39
N THR A 187 -11.30 -20.41 -14.94
CA THR A 187 -9.96 -21.01 -14.95
C THR A 187 -9.22 -20.68 -16.24
N TYR A 188 -8.16 -19.87 -16.16
CA TYR A 188 -7.18 -19.74 -17.24
C TYR A 188 -5.84 -20.36 -16.82
N THR A 189 -5.24 -21.12 -17.74
CA THR A 189 -3.98 -21.84 -17.46
C THR A 189 -2.82 -21.04 -18.04
N TYR A 190 -2.13 -20.27 -17.21
CA TYR A 190 -0.88 -19.60 -17.57
C TYR A 190 0.33 -20.28 -16.91
N ARG A 191 1.48 -20.15 -17.56
CA ARG A 191 2.74 -20.81 -17.19
C ARG A 191 3.33 -20.09 -15.96
N ILE A 192 3.02 -20.57 -14.75
CA ILE A 192 3.53 -19.98 -13.50
C ILE A 192 5.06 -20.08 -13.47
N MET A 193 5.73 -18.94 -13.58
CA MET A 193 7.11 -18.81 -13.10
C MET A 193 7.07 -18.93 -11.58
N LYS A 194 7.87 -19.82 -11.00
CA LYS A 194 7.97 -19.97 -9.54
C LYS A 194 8.57 -18.69 -8.93
N GLN A 195 7.73 -17.76 -8.50
CA GLN A 195 8.19 -16.61 -7.74
C GLN A 195 8.59 -17.09 -6.34
N LYS A 196 9.87 -16.97 -5.98
CA LYS A 196 10.36 -17.31 -4.64
C LYS A 196 9.78 -16.29 -3.65
N SER A 197 9.39 -16.76 -2.47
CA SER A 197 9.16 -15.87 -1.31
C SER A 197 10.50 -15.63 -0.62
N PHE A 198 10.83 -14.37 -0.35
CA PHE A 198 12.07 -13.99 0.31
C PHE A 198 11.76 -13.41 1.69
N MET A 199 12.27 -14.05 2.74
CA MET A 199 12.18 -13.52 4.10
C MET A 199 13.47 -12.77 4.44
N SER A 200 13.33 -11.55 4.95
CA SER A 200 14.42 -10.85 5.62
C SER A 200 14.48 -11.27 7.10
N ARG A 201 15.65 -11.15 7.70
CA ARG A 201 15.92 -11.38 9.11
C ARG A 201 16.60 -10.14 9.68
N ARG A 202 15.94 -9.47 10.63
CA ARG A 202 16.52 -8.31 11.31
C ARG A 202 17.69 -8.73 12.19
N TRP A 203 18.77 -7.95 12.18
CA TRP A 203 19.94 -8.16 13.04
C TRP A 203 19.72 -7.66 14.48
N GLY A 204 18.68 -6.86 14.72
CA GLY A 204 18.32 -6.34 16.03
C GLY A 204 16.93 -5.72 16.07
N ASN A 205 16.64 -5.04 17.18
CA ASN A 205 15.45 -4.19 17.31
C ASN A 205 15.61 -2.91 16.47
N PRO A 206 14.52 -2.26 16.04
CA PRO A 206 14.58 -0.95 15.40
C PRO A 206 15.28 0.09 16.29
N GLU A 207 16.22 0.83 15.72
CA GLU A 207 16.94 1.93 16.36
C GLU A 207 16.25 3.27 16.05
N LEU A 208 16.35 4.23 16.98
CA LEU A 208 15.83 5.60 16.78
C LEU A 208 17.03 6.56 16.61
N ILE A 209 17.29 6.96 15.36
CA ILE A 209 18.43 7.79 14.98
C ILE A 209 18.06 9.27 15.11
N THR A 210 18.67 9.95 16.08
CA THR A 210 18.50 11.38 16.34
C THR A 210 19.48 12.23 15.51
N PRO A 211 19.26 13.56 15.37
CA PRO A 211 20.24 14.45 14.76
C PRO A 211 21.59 14.44 15.51
N ALA A 212 22.71 14.39 14.77
CA ALA A 212 24.06 14.24 15.32
C ALA A 212 24.53 15.42 16.21
N ARG A 213 23.85 16.57 16.13
CA ARG A 213 24.03 17.73 17.01
C ARG A 213 22.68 18.40 17.24
N ALA A 214 22.59 19.23 18.28
CA ALA A 214 21.37 19.95 18.62
C ALA A 214 20.82 20.76 17.43
N THR A 215 19.50 20.67 17.22
CA THR A 215 18.76 21.34 16.15
C THR A 215 17.74 22.33 16.73
N PRO A 216 17.21 23.29 15.94
CA PRO A 216 16.17 24.19 16.40
C PRO A 216 14.93 23.44 16.92
N GLN A 217 14.51 23.76 18.14
CA GLN A 217 13.23 23.31 18.70
C GLN A 217 12.17 24.37 18.39
N GLU A 218 11.29 24.05 17.44
CA GLU A 218 10.25 24.95 16.96
C GLU A 218 9.09 24.17 16.33
N SER A 219 7.91 24.80 16.26
CA SER A 219 6.77 24.30 15.50
C SER A 219 6.81 24.86 14.08
N LYS A 220 6.75 23.99 13.07
CA LYS A 220 6.71 24.39 11.66
C LYS A 220 5.38 24.02 11.02
N PRO A 221 4.51 24.99 10.67
CA PRO A 221 3.24 24.69 10.01
C PRO A 221 3.49 24.13 8.61
N LEU A 222 2.68 23.14 8.24
CA LEU A 222 2.62 22.62 6.88
C LEU A 222 1.95 23.62 5.92
N SER A 223 2.24 23.51 4.62
CA SER A 223 1.46 24.19 3.59
C SER A 223 0.06 23.60 3.48
N ASP A 224 -0.83 24.26 2.75
CA ASP A 224 -2.18 23.73 2.53
C ASP A 224 -2.17 22.55 1.53
N LEU A 225 -1.10 22.42 0.73
CA LEU A 225 -0.85 21.27 -0.14
C LEU A 225 -0.33 20.06 0.65
N ASP A 226 0.65 20.27 1.51
CA ASP A 226 1.22 19.22 2.36
C ASP A 226 0.21 18.61 3.34
N ASP A 227 -0.73 19.43 3.80
CA ASP A 227 -1.72 19.07 4.83
C ASP A 227 -3.01 18.48 4.22
N HIS A 228 -3.06 18.32 2.89
CA HIS A 228 -4.17 17.68 2.21
C HIS A 228 -4.33 16.22 2.69
N TRP A 229 -5.56 15.80 2.97
CA TRP A 229 -5.81 14.54 3.67
C TRP A 229 -5.38 13.30 2.85
N ASP A 230 -5.35 13.37 1.50
CA ASP A 230 -4.78 12.30 0.65
C ASP A 230 -3.32 12.00 1.01
N LEU A 231 -2.54 13.00 1.42
CA LEU A 231 -1.11 12.88 1.72
C LEU A 231 -0.83 12.39 3.15
N ARG A 232 -1.89 12.18 3.96
CA ARG A 232 -1.77 11.76 5.36
C ARG A 232 -1.48 10.26 5.49
N TYR A 233 -0.35 9.82 4.93
CA TYR A 233 0.15 8.45 5.04
C TYR A 233 1.68 8.37 4.95
N LEU A 234 2.23 7.24 5.37
CA LEU A 234 3.62 6.83 5.18
C LEU A 234 3.76 6.14 3.81
N GLN A 235 4.35 6.84 2.84
CA GLN A 235 4.63 6.34 1.49
C GLN A 235 5.82 5.37 1.52
N PRO A 236 5.66 4.10 1.14
CA PRO A 236 6.77 3.15 1.03
C PRO A 236 7.59 3.35 -0.26
N GLY A 237 8.86 2.98 -0.23
CA GLY A 237 9.76 2.91 -1.38
C GLY A 237 10.83 1.83 -1.20
N LEU A 238 11.17 1.12 -2.27
CA LEU A 238 12.25 0.14 -2.31
C LEU A 238 13.23 0.45 -3.43
N ASP A 239 14.51 0.56 -3.11
CA ASP A 239 15.60 0.79 -4.04
C ASP A 239 16.69 -0.29 -3.90
N PHE A 240 17.22 -0.77 -5.03
CA PHE A 240 18.19 -1.86 -5.07
C PHE A 240 19.58 -1.33 -5.39
N PHE A 241 20.57 -1.72 -4.60
CA PHE A 241 21.94 -1.25 -4.70
C PHE A 241 22.91 -2.41 -4.98
N HIS A 242 23.69 -2.26 -6.03
CA HIS A 242 24.81 -3.12 -6.36
C HIS A 242 26.09 -2.54 -5.75
N ALA A 243 26.88 -3.38 -5.09
CA ALA A 243 28.21 -3.01 -4.60
C ALA A 243 29.13 -2.69 -5.79
N VAL A 244 30.01 -1.71 -5.65
CA VAL A 244 31.04 -1.43 -6.66
C VAL A 244 32.29 -2.24 -6.30
N ASP A 245 32.82 -3.01 -7.25
CA ASP A 245 34.08 -3.76 -7.07
C ASP A 245 35.24 -2.84 -6.67
N GLY A 246 35.83 -3.07 -5.48
CA GLY A 246 37.06 -2.41 -5.04
C GLY A 246 37.24 -2.35 -3.52
N ASP A 247 38.45 -1.98 -3.08
CA ASP A 247 38.89 -1.92 -1.67
C ASP A 247 38.18 -0.87 -0.79
N HIS A 248 37.13 -0.21 -1.31
CA HIS A 248 36.42 0.89 -0.66
C HIS A 248 35.12 0.47 0.05
N TRP A 249 34.81 -0.83 0.11
CA TRP A 249 33.67 -1.32 0.87
C TRP A 249 33.86 -1.03 2.37
N PRO A 250 32.97 -0.26 3.02
CA PRO A 250 33.09 -0.01 4.45
C PRO A 250 32.88 -1.33 5.21
N ALA A 251 33.74 -1.58 6.21
CA ALA A 251 33.66 -2.81 7.01
C ALA A 251 32.29 -3.03 7.67
N ARG A 252 31.49 -1.96 7.83
CA ARG A 252 30.08 -1.99 8.26
C ARG A 252 29.27 -0.93 7.50
N PRO A 253 28.59 -1.29 6.40
CA PRO A 253 27.82 -0.35 5.60
C PRO A 253 26.67 0.32 6.36
N GLY A 254 25.95 -0.43 7.21
CA GLY A 254 24.87 0.12 8.04
C GLY A 254 25.34 1.17 9.04
N ASP A 255 26.49 0.98 9.69
CA ASP A 255 27.05 1.98 10.63
C ASP A 255 27.45 3.28 9.90
N SER A 256 27.97 3.18 8.66
CA SER A 256 28.25 4.35 7.81
C SER A 256 26.97 5.11 7.45
N ILE A 257 25.92 4.39 7.02
CA ILE A 257 24.61 4.98 6.67
C ILE A 257 23.93 5.58 7.90
N LYS A 258 23.93 4.91 9.06
CA LYS A 258 23.38 5.44 10.33
C LYS A 258 24.05 6.76 10.74
N THR A 259 25.39 6.81 10.64
CA THR A 259 26.16 8.02 10.97
C THR A 259 25.81 9.17 10.01
N ALA A 260 25.76 8.90 8.71
CA ALA A 260 25.40 9.90 7.71
C ALA A 260 23.93 10.35 7.81
N LEU A 261 23.01 9.47 8.22
CA LEU A 261 21.61 9.77 8.50
C LEU A 261 21.49 10.74 9.69
N ALA A 262 22.18 10.48 10.80
CA ALA A 262 22.21 11.38 11.95
C ALA A 262 22.72 12.78 11.57
N GLU A 263 23.75 12.87 10.75
CA GLU A 263 24.29 14.14 10.24
C GLU A 263 23.35 14.84 9.24
N ALA A 264 22.72 14.10 8.32
CA ALA A 264 21.74 14.64 7.38
C ALA A 264 20.52 15.23 8.11
N LEU A 265 20.06 14.58 9.20
CA LEU A 265 18.98 15.05 10.05
C LEU A 265 19.29 16.37 10.79
N VAL A 266 20.54 16.84 10.83
CA VAL A 266 20.81 18.18 11.35
C VAL A 266 20.33 19.25 10.36
N TYR A 267 20.52 19.01 9.06
CA TYR A 267 20.06 19.89 8.00
C TYR A 267 18.55 19.71 7.78
N TYR A 268 18.08 18.46 7.74
CA TYR A 268 16.69 18.06 7.55
C TYR A 268 15.94 17.85 8.88
N TYR A 269 16.23 18.67 9.90
CA TYR A 269 15.72 18.47 11.27
C TYR A 269 14.20 18.36 11.45
N PRO A 270 13.32 18.93 10.60
CA PRO A 270 11.89 18.65 10.70
C PRO A 270 11.55 17.16 10.48
N ILE A 271 12.36 16.40 9.73
CA ILE A 271 12.14 14.95 9.53
C ILE A 271 12.37 14.17 10.84
N ALA A 272 13.22 14.66 11.75
CA ALA A 272 13.40 14.11 13.09
C ALA A 272 12.32 14.52 14.11
N GLY A 273 11.33 15.33 13.69
CA GLY A 273 10.22 15.78 14.52
C GLY A 273 9.03 14.81 14.54
N ARG A 274 7.86 15.34 14.95
CA ARG A 274 6.57 14.65 14.91
C ARG A 274 5.49 15.58 14.36
N LEU A 275 4.56 15.05 13.57
CA LEU A 275 3.37 15.81 13.20
C LEU A 275 2.40 15.92 14.39
N ARG A 276 1.84 17.11 14.60
CA ARG A 276 0.83 17.43 15.60
C ARG A 276 -0.29 18.25 14.95
N GLU A 277 -1.49 18.13 15.51
CA GLU A 277 -2.59 19.02 15.19
C GLU A 277 -2.43 20.36 15.89
N MET A 278 -2.71 21.44 15.18
CA MET A 278 -2.63 22.80 15.71
C MET A 278 -3.87 23.12 16.56
N PRO A 279 -3.76 23.91 17.64
CA PRO A 279 -4.90 24.24 18.51
C PRO A 279 -6.06 25.03 17.86
N LYS A 280 -5.94 25.42 16.59
CA LYS A 280 -6.93 26.20 15.84
C LYS A 280 -7.08 25.63 14.42
N GLY A 281 -8.15 24.86 14.22
CA GLY A 281 -8.45 24.16 12.96
C GLY A 281 -7.66 22.85 12.80
N HIS A 282 -8.12 21.98 11.89
CA HIS A 282 -7.54 20.65 11.63
C HIS A 282 -6.18 20.68 10.89
N ARG A 283 -5.39 21.75 11.10
CA ARG A 283 -4.10 21.95 10.45
C ARG A 283 -3.00 21.16 11.13
N LEU A 284 -2.11 20.57 10.35
CA LEU A 284 -0.91 19.92 10.87
C LEU A 284 0.31 20.84 10.87
N ALA A 285 1.16 20.65 11.88
CA ALA A 285 2.48 21.22 11.99
C ALA A 285 3.49 20.16 12.45
N VAL A 286 4.77 20.35 12.10
CA VAL A 286 5.87 19.54 12.61
C VAL A 286 6.42 20.19 13.87
N GLU A 287 6.28 19.51 15.01
CA GLU A 287 7.07 19.84 16.20
C GLU A 287 8.48 19.28 16.01
N CYS A 288 9.46 20.17 15.89
CA CYS A 288 10.86 19.82 15.67
C CYS A 288 11.53 19.39 16.99
N THR A 289 11.11 18.25 17.53
CA THR A 289 11.52 17.73 18.84
C THR A 289 12.89 17.05 18.86
N ALA A 290 13.51 16.82 17.69
CA ALA A 290 14.74 16.05 17.52
C ALA A 290 14.67 14.59 18.02
N GLU A 291 13.45 14.04 18.21
CA GLU A 291 13.23 12.65 18.64
C GLU A 291 13.80 11.62 17.65
N GLY A 292 14.00 11.98 16.39
CA GLY A 292 14.69 11.13 15.41
C GLY A 292 13.77 10.24 14.56
N VAL A 293 14.41 9.42 13.73
CA VAL A 293 13.79 8.56 12.70
C VAL A 293 14.12 7.09 12.94
N VAL A 294 13.32 6.17 12.41
CA VAL A 294 13.54 4.73 12.64
C VAL A 294 14.57 4.18 11.66
N PHE A 295 15.52 3.39 12.15
CA PHE A 295 16.47 2.63 11.35
C PHE A 295 16.41 1.14 11.70
N VAL A 296 16.50 0.27 10.70
CA VAL A 296 16.54 -1.20 10.84
C VAL A 296 17.65 -1.76 9.95
N GLU A 297 18.42 -2.71 10.48
CA GLU A 297 19.37 -3.49 9.68
C GLU A 297 18.95 -4.96 9.65
N ALA A 298 19.05 -5.59 8.47
CA ALA A 298 18.60 -6.94 8.20
C ALA A 298 19.47 -7.64 7.15
N GLU A 299 19.34 -8.95 7.05
CA GLU A 299 19.87 -9.81 5.99
C GLU A 299 18.72 -10.51 5.25
N ALA A 300 18.90 -10.88 3.99
CA ALA A 300 17.99 -11.77 3.27
C ALA A 300 18.76 -12.82 2.48
N GLU A 301 18.23 -14.04 2.41
CA GLU A 301 18.84 -15.16 1.67
C GLU A 301 18.61 -15.09 0.14
N ALA A 302 18.61 -13.88 -0.43
CA ALA A 302 18.40 -13.56 -1.84
C ALA A 302 19.65 -12.92 -2.47
N THR A 303 19.70 -12.88 -3.80
CA THR A 303 20.66 -12.07 -4.57
C THR A 303 19.94 -10.92 -5.28
N LEU A 304 20.59 -10.13 -6.15
CA LEU A 304 19.93 -9.01 -6.86
C LEU A 304 19.12 -9.52 -8.05
N GLU A 305 19.65 -10.55 -8.73
CA GLU A 305 19.07 -11.23 -9.89
C GLU A 305 17.75 -11.94 -9.53
N ASP A 306 17.61 -12.34 -8.27
CA ASP A 306 16.39 -12.89 -7.67
C ASP A 306 15.18 -11.91 -7.72
N PHE A 307 15.42 -10.61 -7.90
CA PHE A 307 14.39 -9.56 -8.03
C PHE A 307 14.14 -9.11 -9.49
N GLY A 308 14.75 -9.79 -10.47
CA GLY A 308 14.63 -9.51 -11.90
C GLY A 308 15.70 -8.56 -12.45
N GLU A 309 15.68 -8.39 -13.78
CA GLU A 309 16.66 -7.60 -14.54
C GLU A 309 15.94 -6.50 -15.35
N PRO A 310 16.03 -5.22 -14.95
CA PRO A 310 16.58 -4.72 -13.68
C PRO A 310 15.69 -5.08 -12.47
N PRO A 311 16.21 -5.00 -11.23
CA PRO A 311 15.49 -5.45 -10.05
C PRO A 311 14.36 -4.50 -9.66
N MET A 312 13.21 -5.10 -9.33
CA MET A 312 11.94 -4.40 -9.21
C MET A 312 11.12 -4.87 -8.00
N PRO A 313 10.37 -3.97 -7.30
CA PRO A 313 9.62 -4.31 -6.08
C PRO A 313 8.27 -4.99 -6.39
N THR A 314 8.29 -6.03 -7.21
CA THR A 314 7.11 -6.69 -7.81
C THR A 314 6.98 -8.15 -7.39
N PHE A 315 7.49 -8.47 -6.21
CA PHE A 315 7.58 -9.82 -5.66
C PHE A 315 6.78 -9.94 -4.36
N HIS A 316 6.24 -11.14 -4.11
CA HIS A 316 5.60 -11.46 -2.84
C HIS A 316 6.61 -11.41 -1.69
N GLY A 317 6.28 -10.71 -0.60
CA GLY A 317 7.19 -10.50 0.53
C GLY A 317 7.98 -9.18 0.47
N ALA A 318 7.66 -8.26 -0.44
CA ALA A 318 8.28 -6.92 -0.51
C ALA A 318 8.18 -6.14 0.81
N GLU A 319 7.13 -6.36 1.58
CA GLU A 319 6.94 -5.83 2.94
C GLU A 319 8.04 -6.27 3.92
N GLY A 320 8.67 -7.43 3.71
CA GLY A 320 9.81 -7.89 4.51
C GLY A 320 11.05 -7.01 4.34
N PHE A 321 11.16 -6.27 3.24
CA PHE A 321 12.28 -5.38 2.96
C PHE A 321 12.05 -3.94 3.50
N LEU A 322 10.97 -3.74 4.26
CA LEU A 322 10.58 -2.46 4.86
C LEU A 322 10.50 -2.55 6.39
N CYS A 323 10.62 -1.39 7.04
CA CYS A 323 10.27 -1.27 8.45
C CYS A 323 8.76 -1.54 8.64
N ASP A 324 8.42 -2.19 9.74
CA ASP A 324 7.03 -2.25 10.20
C ASP A 324 6.62 -0.88 10.77
N VAL A 325 5.54 -0.33 10.23
CA VAL A 325 4.99 0.98 10.61
C VAL A 325 3.60 0.87 11.28
N GLY A 326 3.02 -0.33 11.35
CA GLY A 326 1.60 -0.52 11.64
C GLY A 326 0.70 0.05 10.53
N ASP A 327 -0.39 0.71 10.91
CA ASP A 327 -1.22 1.45 9.95
C ASP A 327 -0.47 2.68 9.41
N ALA A 328 -0.11 2.62 8.13
CA ALA A 328 0.57 3.68 7.41
C ALA A 328 -0.20 5.02 7.38
N ARG A 329 -1.52 5.05 7.62
CA ARG A 329 -2.33 6.29 7.69
C ARG A 329 -2.25 6.99 9.05
N VAL A 330 -1.83 6.31 10.10
CA VAL A 330 -1.65 6.90 11.43
C VAL A 330 -0.31 7.65 11.47
N ILE A 331 -0.32 8.93 11.09
CA ILE A 331 0.92 9.75 10.99
C ILE A 331 1.14 10.72 12.15
N VAL A 332 0.09 11.10 12.89
CA VAL A 332 0.21 12.06 14.01
C VAL A 332 0.96 11.41 15.17
N GLY A 333 1.96 12.12 15.70
CA GLY A 333 2.81 11.62 16.78
C GLY A 333 3.75 10.46 16.42
N ARG A 334 3.80 10.01 15.16
CA ARG A 334 4.73 8.98 14.68
C ARG A 334 6.02 9.58 14.11
N PRO A 335 7.12 8.80 14.04
CA PRO A 335 8.28 9.10 13.21
C PRO A 335 7.88 9.42 11.77
N LEU A 336 8.53 10.42 11.18
CA LEU A 336 8.18 10.93 9.84
C LEU A 336 8.98 10.23 8.73
N PHE A 337 9.98 9.44 9.11
CA PHE A 337 10.82 8.66 8.22
C PHE A 337 11.25 7.34 8.89
N TYR A 338 11.35 6.30 8.08
CA TYR A 338 11.82 4.97 8.43
C TYR A 338 12.77 4.50 7.33
N MET A 339 13.88 3.87 7.72
CA MET A 339 14.88 3.29 6.80
C MET A 339 15.21 1.86 7.22
N GLN A 340 15.14 0.92 6.27
CA GLN A 340 15.67 -0.43 6.43
C GLN A 340 16.79 -0.67 5.42
N ILE A 341 17.93 -1.18 5.87
CA ILE A 341 18.97 -1.74 5.02
C ILE A 341 18.90 -3.26 5.13
N THR A 342 18.71 -3.95 3.99
CA THR A 342 18.66 -5.41 3.93
C THR A 342 19.80 -5.93 3.05
N HIS A 343 20.82 -6.52 3.66
CA HIS A 343 22.00 -7.09 2.99
C HIS A 343 21.66 -8.38 2.23
N LEU A 344 22.24 -8.57 1.04
CA LEU A 344 22.01 -9.69 0.14
C LEU A 344 23.25 -10.58 -0.01
N LYS A 345 23.05 -11.85 -0.41
CA LYS A 345 24.14 -12.84 -0.56
C LYS A 345 25.18 -12.47 -1.62
N CYS A 346 24.82 -11.63 -2.59
CA CYS A 346 25.70 -11.11 -3.65
C CYS A 346 26.53 -9.88 -3.23
N GLY A 347 26.45 -9.44 -1.97
CA GLY A 347 27.10 -8.21 -1.49
C GLY A 347 26.34 -6.92 -1.81
N GLY A 348 25.31 -6.97 -2.67
CA GLY A 348 24.34 -5.89 -2.81
C GLY A 348 23.44 -5.73 -1.59
N PHE A 349 22.60 -4.69 -1.59
CA PHE A 349 21.59 -4.48 -0.56
C PHE A 349 20.31 -3.86 -1.11
N VAL A 350 19.21 -4.01 -0.35
CA VAL A 350 17.94 -3.34 -0.59
C VAL A 350 17.77 -2.23 0.44
N LEU A 351 17.47 -1.02 -0.03
CA LEU A 351 17.05 0.11 0.78
C LEU A 351 15.52 0.15 0.81
N GLY A 352 14.94 -0.15 1.97
CA GLY A 352 13.55 0.11 2.27
C GLY A 352 13.36 1.47 2.92
N THR A 353 12.35 2.22 2.50
CA THR A 353 11.97 3.49 3.14
C THR A 353 10.47 3.58 3.36
N HIS A 354 10.07 4.26 4.44
CA HIS A 354 8.78 4.92 4.52
C HIS A 354 9.01 6.39 4.83
N ILE A 355 8.26 7.30 4.19
CA ILE A 355 8.27 8.72 4.50
C ILE A 355 6.85 9.27 4.59
N CYS A 356 6.58 10.13 5.56
CA CYS A 356 5.27 10.79 5.65
C CYS A 356 5.09 11.72 4.46
N HIS A 357 4.09 11.47 3.60
CA HIS A 357 3.92 12.21 2.35
C HIS A 357 3.55 13.69 2.59
N CYS A 358 2.99 14.04 3.75
CA CYS A 358 2.87 15.44 4.21
C CYS A 358 4.21 16.19 4.36
N ILE A 359 5.33 15.48 4.49
CA ILE A 359 6.66 16.08 4.70
C ILE A 359 7.43 16.24 3.40
N ALA A 360 7.30 15.31 2.47
CA ALA A 360 7.97 15.34 1.18
C ALA A 360 7.22 14.54 0.13
N ASP A 361 7.23 15.02 -1.12
CA ASP A 361 6.94 14.20 -2.29
C ASP A 361 8.19 13.39 -2.71
N ALA A 362 8.08 12.62 -3.79
CA ALA A 362 9.19 11.84 -4.33
C ALA A 362 10.45 12.69 -4.61
N PHE A 363 10.33 13.93 -5.07
CA PHE A 363 11.50 14.79 -5.31
C PHE A 363 12.19 15.16 -4.00
N GLY A 364 11.41 15.53 -2.96
CA GLY A 364 11.94 15.80 -1.63
C GLY A 364 12.59 14.58 -0.97
N THR A 365 11.98 13.40 -1.14
CA THR A 365 12.48 12.12 -0.61
C THR A 365 13.85 11.77 -1.20
N PHE A 366 13.98 11.81 -2.52
CA PHE A 366 15.26 11.55 -3.19
C PHE A 366 16.32 12.63 -2.89
N GLN A 367 15.92 13.87 -2.63
CA GLN A 367 16.84 14.92 -2.17
C GLN A 367 17.39 14.64 -0.77
N PHE A 368 16.56 14.15 0.15
CA PHE A 368 16.99 13.73 1.49
C PHE A 368 17.88 12.48 1.44
N LEU A 369 17.52 11.46 0.65
CA LEU A 369 18.39 10.29 0.42
C LEU A 369 19.75 10.69 -0.17
N LYS A 370 19.76 11.62 -1.14
CA LYS A 370 21.02 12.18 -1.66
C LYS A 370 21.83 12.89 -0.57
N ALA A 371 21.20 13.64 0.32
CA ALA A 371 21.89 14.32 1.42
C ALA A 371 22.58 13.34 2.38
N ILE A 372 21.94 12.20 2.67
CA ILE A 372 22.55 11.10 3.44
C ILE A 372 23.74 10.52 2.68
N PHE A 373 23.61 10.24 1.38
CA PHE A 373 24.67 9.60 0.61
C PHE A 373 25.85 10.52 0.28
N ASP A 374 25.62 11.82 0.12
CA ASP A 374 26.68 12.83 0.06
C ASP A 374 27.55 12.76 1.33
N ILE A 375 26.93 12.78 2.51
CA ILE A 375 27.66 12.73 3.79
C ILE A 375 28.35 11.36 3.98
N ALA A 376 27.71 10.26 3.59
CA ALA A 376 28.32 8.93 3.65
C ALA A 376 29.54 8.77 2.73
N ARG A 377 29.61 9.54 1.62
CA ARG A 377 30.82 9.65 0.77
C ARG A 377 31.91 10.56 1.35
N GLY A 378 31.68 11.18 2.50
CA GLY A 378 32.63 12.08 3.17
C GLY A 378 32.43 13.57 2.88
N GLU A 379 31.34 13.98 2.22
CA GLU A 379 31.02 15.41 2.05
C GLU A 379 30.69 16.03 3.42
N ALA A 380 31.28 17.18 3.74
CA ALA A 380 31.07 17.84 5.05
C ALA A 380 29.64 18.36 5.28
N LYS A 381 28.81 18.41 4.22
CA LYS A 381 27.40 18.83 4.23
C LYS A 381 26.69 18.34 2.96
N PRO A 382 25.35 18.31 2.95
CA PRO A 382 24.58 18.02 1.74
C PRO A 382 24.92 18.99 0.60
N THR A 383 25.04 18.47 -0.63
CA THR A 383 25.31 19.30 -1.82
C THR A 383 24.17 20.28 -2.13
N ILE A 384 22.94 19.92 -1.75
CA ILE A 384 21.76 20.79 -1.77
C ILE A 384 21.25 20.90 -0.34
N LEU A 385 21.23 22.13 0.20
CA LEU A 385 20.73 22.40 1.54
C LEU A 385 19.19 22.49 1.52
N PRO A 386 18.49 21.87 2.48
CA PRO A 386 17.03 21.90 2.54
C PRO A 386 16.48 23.29 2.82
N VAL A 387 15.32 23.58 2.25
CA VAL A 387 14.58 24.83 2.43
C VAL A 387 13.12 24.51 2.72
N TRP A 388 12.61 25.01 3.85
CA TRP A 388 11.23 24.78 4.30
C TRP A 388 10.20 25.42 3.35
N LYS A 389 10.16 26.77 3.31
CA LYS A 389 9.31 27.63 2.47
C LYS A 389 7.91 27.09 2.12
N ARG A 390 7.18 26.56 3.11
CA ARG A 390 5.83 26.00 2.93
C ARG A 390 4.77 27.08 2.67
N GLU A 391 5.07 28.33 3.04
CA GLU A 391 4.25 29.51 2.72
C GLU A 391 4.04 29.75 1.21
N LEU A 392 4.80 29.08 0.33
CA LEU A 392 4.58 29.12 -1.13
C LEU A 392 3.25 28.50 -1.58
N PHE A 393 2.71 27.55 -0.80
CA PHE A 393 1.46 26.81 -1.07
C PHE A 393 0.44 27.01 0.06
N VAL A 394 0.31 28.23 0.56
CA VAL A 394 -0.76 28.62 1.48
C VAL A 394 -1.82 29.41 0.71
N GLY A 395 -3.08 29.03 0.88
CA GLY A 395 -4.23 29.72 0.29
C GLY A 395 -4.37 31.13 0.84
N THR A 396 -4.73 32.04 -0.05
CA THR A 396 -4.80 33.50 0.19
C THR A 396 -6.24 34.00 0.21
N SER A 397 -7.02 33.65 -0.81
CA SER A 397 -8.44 34.02 -0.92
C SER A 397 -9.12 33.21 -2.03
N LEU A 398 -10.34 32.74 -1.79
CA LEU A 398 -11.16 32.06 -2.79
C LEU A 398 -12.33 32.98 -3.21
N PRO A 399 -12.61 33.18 -4.52
CA PRO A 399 -13.76 33.97 -4.95
C PRO A 399 -15.09 33.31 -4.51
N PRO A 400 -16.08 34.05 -3.99
CA PRO A 400 -17.31 33.46 -3.43
C PRO A 400 -18.08 32.54 -4.40
N HIS A 401 -18.13 32.88 -5.69
CA HIS A 401 -18.79 32.06 -6.70
C HIS A 401 -18.06 30.73 -6.99
N ILE A 402 -16.74 30.68 -6.80
CA ILE A 402 -15.97 29.43 -6.88
C ILE A 402 -16.24 28.59 -5.62
N GLN A 403 -16.22 29.22 -4.44
CA GLN A 403 -16.53 28.54 -3.18
C GLN A 403 -17.92 27.88 -3.24
N GLU A 404 -18.96 28.64 -3.59
CA GLU A 404 -20.34 28.14 -3.72
C GLU A 404 -20.44 27.00 -4.76
N GLY A 405 -19.71 27.11 -5.89
CA GLY A 405 -19.66 26.06 -6.91
C GLY A 405 -18.97 24.77 -6.44
N GLN A 406 -17.95 24.88 -5.59
CA GLN A 406 -17.25 23.74 -5.00
C GLN A 406 -18.05 23.09 -3.86
N GLU A 407 -18.71 23.88 -3.03
CA GLU A 407 -19.63 23.39 -1.99
C GLU A 407 -20.75 22.55 -2.61
N LYS A 408 -21.40 23.04 -3.67
CA LYS A 408 -22.39 22.27 -4.43
C LYS A 408 -21.81 20.98 -5.02
N LEU A 409 -20.60 21.02 -5.58
CA LEU A 409 -19.92 19.82 -6.09
C LEU A 409 -19.67 18.79 -4.98
N PHE A 410 -19.28 19.23 -3.77
CA PHE A 410 -19.13 18.32 -2.63
C PHE A 410 -20.47 17.70 -2.24
N ASP A 411 -21.54 18.50 -2.13
CA ASP A 411 -22.87 18.00 -1.78
C ASP A 411 -23.40 17.01 -2.84
N GLU A 412 -23.16 17.26 -4.14
CA GLU A 412 -23.50 16.33 -5.22
C GLU A 412 -22.72 15.01 -5.13
N LEU A 413 -21.42 15.07 -4.83
CA LEU A 413 -20.57 13.88 -4.74
C LEU A 413 -20.82 13.06 -3.46
N GLU A 414 -21.16 13.70 -2.33
CA GLU A 414 -21.51 13.05 -1.07
C GLU A 414 -22.83 12.26 -1.19
N ASN A 415 -23.80 12.80 -1.94
CA ASN A 415 -25.08 12.13 -2.21
C ASN A 415 -25.02 11.11 -3.36
N ALA A 416 -23.89 10.97 -4.05
CA ALA A 416 -23.77 10.08 -5.22
C ALA A 416 -23.55 8.62 -4.82
N THR A 417 -24.42 7.72 -5.29
CA THR A 417 -24.23 6.27 -5.14
C THR A 417 -22.92 5.82 -5.80
N CYS A 418 -22.09 5.04 -5.09
CA CYS A 418 -20.83 4.52 -5.62
C CYS A 418 -20.99 3.12 -6.21
N ASP A 419 -20.96 3.03 -7.54
CA ASP A 419 -20.98 1.79 -8.33
C ASP A 419 -19.65 1.50 -9.05
N ASP A 420 -18.59 2.27 -8.73
CA ASP A 420 -17.28 2.10 -9.33
C ASP A 420 -16.61 0.80 -8.85
N ILE A 421 -16.30 -0.09 -9.79
CA ILE A 421 -15.53 -1.32 -9.57
C ILE A 421 -14.17 -1.03 -8.90
N MET A 422 -13.51 0.10 -9.18
CA MET A 422 -12.22 0.43 -8.55
C MET A 422 -12.32 0.84 -7.09
N VAL A 423 -13.52 1.21 -6.62
CA VAL A 423 -13.79 1.59 -5.22
C VAL A 423 -14.47 0.46 -4.45
N THR A 424 -15.36 -0.28 -5.12
CA THR A 424 -16.12 -1.40 -4.54
C THR A 424 -15.34 -2.72 -4.54
N MET A 425 -14.29 -2.87 -5.35
CA MET A 425 -13.49 -4.09 -5.35
C MET A 425 -12.59 -4.19 -4.11
N PRO A 426 -12.57 -5.36 -3.46
CA PRO A 426 -11.67 -5.70 -2.37
C PRO A 426 -10.19 -5.57 -2.74
N THR A 427 -9.37 -5.14 -1.78
CA THR A 427 -7.92 -5.00 -1.93
C THR A 427 -7.25 -6.31 -2.32
N GLU A 428 -7.69 -7.43 -1.73
CA GLU A 428 -7.19 -8.78 -1.99
C GLU A 428 -7.54 -9.32 -3.38
N ASN A 429 -8.52 -8.71 -4.07
CA ASN A 429 -8.87 -9.03 -5.46
C ASN A 429 -8.20 -8.10 -6.47
N MET A 430 -7.53 -7.03 -6.00
CA MET A 430 -6.68 -6.18 -6.82
C MET A 430 -5.31 -6.83 -7.00
N VAL A 431 -4.79 -6.78 -8.22
CA VAL A 431 -3.41 -7.16 -8.53
C VAL A 431 -2.67 -5.98 -9.13
N SER A 432 -1.42 -5.84 -8.71
CA SER A 432 -0.50 -4.79 -9.17
C SER A 432 0.55 -5.42 -10.07
N GLU A 433 0.66 -4.92 -11.28
CA GLU A 433 1.62 -5.40 -12.27
C GLU A 433 2.39 -4.26 -12.90
N TYR A 434 3.59 -4.59 -13.38
CA TYR A 434 4.54 -3.65 -13.94
C TYR A 434 4.84 -4.03 -15.38
N PHE A 435 4.65 -3.07 -16.27
CA PHE A 435 4.81 -3.22 -17.71
C PHE A 435 6.09 -2.52 -18.11
N ILE A 436 7.12 -3.32 -18.46
CA ILE A 436 8.38 -2.82 -18.99
C ILE A 436 8.22 -2.69 -20.51
N LEU A 437 8.32 -1.46 -21.02
CA LEU A 437 8.20 -1.12 -22.42
C LEU A 437 9.58 -0.70 -22.94
N SER A 438 10.11 -1.48 -23.88
CA SER A 438 11.36 -1.16 -24.58
C SER A 438 11.18 0.03 -25.52
N GLN A 439 12.27 0.52 -26.11
CA GLN A 439 12.20 1.54 -27.15
C GLN A 439 11.39 1.04 -28.38
N ILE A 440 11.48 -0.26 -28.72
CA ILE A 440 10.71 -0.87 -29.80
C ILE A 440 9.20 -0.84 -29.49
N ASP A 441 8.82 -1.11 -28.24
CA ASP A 441 7.42 -1.04 -27.79
C ASP A 441 6.88 0.39 -27.85
N MET A 442 7.68 1.37 -27.39
CA MET A 442 7.32 2.78 -27.46
C MET A 442 7.18 3.27 -28.91
N ASP A 443 8.01 2.77 -29.83
CA ASP A 443 7.90 3.06 -31.27
C ASP A 443 6.73 2.28 -31.93
N ALA A 444 6.31 1.14 -31.38
CA ALA A 444 5.06 0.49 -31.75
C ALA A 444 3.85 1.34 -31.37
N LEU A 445 3.79 1.84 -30.13
CA LEU A 445 2.73 2.75 -29.68
C LEU A 445 2.69 4.05 -30.51
N ARG A 446 3.85 4.62 -30.87
CA ARG A 446 3.94 5.85 -31.69
C ARG A 446 3.31 5.72 -33.08
N ARG A 447 3.26 4.51 -33.66
CA ARG A 447 2.67 4.29 -35.00
C ARG A 447 1.15 4.43 -35.04
N HIS A 448 0.48 4.51 -33.88
CA HIS A 448 -0.93 4.84 -33.76
C HIS A 448 -1.21 6.35 -33.63
N VAL A 449 -0.16 7.18 -33.54
CA VAL A 449 -0.30 8.63 -33.39
C VAL A 449 -0.55 9.29 -34.76
N PRO A 450 -1.60 10.12 -34.91
CA PRO A 450 -1.82 10.89 -36.14
C PRO A 450 -0.63 11.76 -36.53
N LEU A 451 -0.35 11.88 -37.84
CA LEU A 451 0.84 12.57 -38.38
C LEU A 451 1.03 14.01 -37.86
N ASN A 452 -0.07 14.73 -37.60
CA ASN A 452 -0.02 16.09 -37.06
C ASN A 452 0.39 16.19 -35.58
N LEU A 453 0.46 15.06 -34.87
CA LEU A 453 0.86 14.98 -33.47
C LEU A 453 2.20 14.25 -33.28
N THR A 454 2.68 13.50 -34.27
CA THR A 454 3.87 12.61 -34.16
C THR A 454 5.13 13.34 -33.70
N GLU A 455 5.37 14.58 -34.15
CA GLU A 455 6.55 15.37 -33.78
C GLU A 455 6.46 16.03 -32.39
N THR A 456 5.24 16.18 -31.84
CA THR A 456 4.99 16.93 -30.59
C THR A 456 4.60 16.06 -29.40
N VAL A 457 4.14 14.83 -29.65
CA VAL A 457 3.67 13.93 -28.60
C VAL A 457 4.81 13.50 -27.66
N THR A 458 4.63 13.71 -26.36
CA THR A 458 5.60 13.20 -25.38
C THR A 458 5.35 11.71 -25.08
N SER A 459 6.37 10.98 -24.64
CA SER A 459 6.20 9.58 -24.21
C SER A 459 5.17 9.43 -23.07
N PHE A 460 5.12 10.41 -22.16
CA PHE A 460 4.10 10.50 -21.12
C PHE A 460 2.69 10.69 -21.69
N GLU A 461 2.50 11.60 -22.66
CA GLU A 461 1.19 11.83 -23.27
C GLU A 461 0.66 10.58 -23.98
N LEU A 462 1.51 9.95 -24.79
CA LEU A 462 1.20 8.73 -25.52
C LEU A 462 0.85 7.58 -24.56
N LEU A 463 1.72 7.29 -23.60
CA LEU A 463 1.52 6.16 -22.69
C LEU A 463 0.29 6.37 -21.79
N THR A 464 0.06 7.59 -21.31
CA THR A 464 -1.15 7.93 -20.54
C THR A 464 -2.41 7.78 -21.37
N ALA A 465 -2.41 8.24 -22.64
CA ALA A 465 -3.56 8.13 -23.52
C ALA A 465 -3.93 6.67 -23.83
N VAL A 466 -2.94 5.86 -24.22
CA VAL A 466 -3.09 4.42 -24.47
C VAL A 466 -3.65 3.73 -23.22
N THR A 467 -3.07 4.00 -22.06
CA THR A 467 -3.36 3.23 -20.83
C THR A 467 -4.64 3.66 -20.16
N TRP A 468 -5.04 4.93 -20.23
CA TRP A 468 -6.36 5.39 -19.80
C TRP A 468 -7.47 4.72 -20.60
N ARG A 469 -7.31 4.62 -21.93
CA ARG A 469 -8.25 3.92 -22.82
C ARG A 469 -8.27 2.42 -22.54
N SER A 470 -7.12 1.75 -22.56
CA SER A 470 -7.01 0.31 -22.27
C SER A 470 -7.58 -0.06 -20.89
N ARG A 471 -7.32 0.75 -19.85
CA ARG A 471 -7.89 0.56 -18.51
C ARG A 471 -9.40 0.74 -18.50
N THR A 472 -9.92 1.76 -19.20
CA THR A 472 -11.36 2.02 -19.30
C THR A 472 -12.10 0.87 -19.96
N VAL A 473 -11.57 0.34 -21.07
CA VAL A 473 -12.11 -0.86 -21.75
C VAL A 473 -12.01 -2.09 -20.84
N ALA A 474 -10.85 -2.32 -20.25
CA ALA A 474 -10.61 -3.47 -19.38
C ALA A 474 -11.50 -3.51 -18.12
N LEU A 475 -11.89 -2.35 -17.58
CA LEU A 475 -12.82 -2.26 -16.46
C LEU A 475 -14.30 -2.45 -16.85
N GLY A 476 -14.63 -2.51 -18.14
CA GLY A 476 -15.98 -2.82 -18.63
C GLY A 476 -17.01 -1.73 -18.33
N TYR A 477 -16.57 -0.47 -18.20
CA TYR A 477 -17.49 0.64 -17.96
C TYR A 477 -18.46 0.84 -19.13
N LYS A 478 -19.71 1.25 -18.81
CA LYS A 478 -20.76 1.48 -19.81
C LYS A 478 -20.43 2.71 -20.68
N PRO A 479 -20.80 2.75 -21.98
CA PRO A 479 -20.51 3.88 -22.88
C PRO A 479 -20.91 5.26 -22.35
N CYS A 480 -22.01 5.34 -21.58
CA CYS A 480 -22.51 6.58 -20.98
C CYS A 480 -21.83 6.99 -19.66
N HIS A 481 -20.96 6.16 -19.07
CA HIS A 481 -20.24 6.53 -17.86
C HIS A 481 -19.25 7.66 -18.14
N ILE A 482 -19.16 8.61 -17.21
CA ILE A 482 -18.08 9.61 -17.18
C ILE A 482 -16.85 8.94 -16.56
N VAL A 483 -15.73 8.96 -17.28
CA VAL A 483 -14.41 8.52 -16.80
C VAL A 483 -13.50 9.73 -16.65
N ARG A 484 -12.59 9.67 -15.66
CA ARG A 484 -11.72 10.78 -15.28
C ARG A 484 -10.25 10.37 -15.38
N LEU A 485 -9.42 11.29 -15.84
CA LEU A 485 -7.96 11.19 -15.78
C LEU A 485 -7.46 12.27 -14.82
N MET A 486 -6.66 11.86 -13.83
CA MET A 486 -5.90 12.75 -12.96
C MET A 486 -4.42 12.69 -13.29
N ILE A 487 -3.81 13.84 -13.52
CA ILE A 487 -2.39 14.00 -13.82
C ILE A 487 -1.73 14.81 -12.71
N ASN A 488 -0.68 14.25 -12.13
CA ASN A 488 0.22 14.95 -11.23
C ASN A 488 1.22 15.80 -12.02
N VAL A 489 1.23 17.11 -11.79
CA VAL A 489 2.08 18.10 -12.47
C VAL A 489 3.06 18.70 -11.48
N ASN A 490 4.37 18.55 -11.72
CA ASN A 490 5.39 19.16 -10.87
C ASN A 490 5.46 20.67 -11.12
N ALA A 491 5.16 21.46 -10.09
CA ALA A 491 5.24 22.93 -10.11
C ALA A 491 6.69 23.44 -10.12
N ARG A 492 7.65 22.64 -9.64
CA ARG A 492 9.06 23.07 -9.48
C ARG A 492 9.68 23.47 -10.82
N GLY A 493 10.33 24.63 -10.83
CA GLY A 493 10.95 25.22 -12.02
C GLY A 493 9.96 25.75 -13.07
N ARG A 494 8.65 25.74 -12.79
CA ARG A 494 7.60 26.13 -13.74
C ARG A 494 6.60 27.15 -13.17
N TRP A 495 6.36 27.14 -11.87
CA TRP A 495 5.47 28.08 -11.18
C TRP A 495 6.22 28.83 -10.07
N LYS A 496 6.15 30.16 -10.02
CA LYS A 496 6.93 31.00 -9.07
C LYS A 496 8.44 30.67 -9.10
N LYS A 497 9.24 31.28 -8.20
CA LYS A 497 10.68 30.98 -8.05
C LYS A 497 10.91 30.00 -6.88
N PHE A 498 10.91 28.71 -7.20
CA PHE A 498 11.29 27.67 -6.23
C PHE A 498 12.78 27.74 -5.87
N PRO A 499 13.15 27.67 -4.58
CA PRO A 499 14.53 27.41 -4.19
C PRO A 499 14.86 25.94 -4.48
N SER A 500 16.08 25.65 -4.93
CA SER A 500 16.53 24.28 -5.25
C SER A 500 16.40 23.30 -4.08
N GLY A 501 16.53 23.80 -2.84
CA GLY A 501 16.36 23.03 -1.61
C GLY A 501 14.92 22.73 -1.19
N TYR A 502 13.89 23.14 -1.96
CA TYR A 502 12.50 22.90 -1.58
C TYR A 502 12.14 21.41 -1.67
N TYR A 503 11.88 20.80 -0.51
CA TYR A 503 11.62 19.36 -0.37
C TYR A 503 10.19 19.01 0.09
N GLY A 504 9.35 20.00 0.42
CA GLY A 504 7.90 19.77 0.64
C GLY A 504 7.18 19.36 -0.64
N ASN A 505 5.88 19.12 -0.57
CA ASN A 505 5.11 18.75 -1.77
C ASN A 505 5.11 19.90 -2.79
N GLY A 506 5.29 19.54 -4.06
CA GLY A 506 5.25 20.47 -5.20
C GLY A 506 4.49 19.90 -6.40
N LEU A 507 3.53 19.02 -6.15
CA LEU A 507 2.68 18.39 -7.15
C LEU A 507 1.29 19.05 -7.17
N MET A 508 0.81 19.38 -8.37
CA MET A 508 -0.53 19.89 -8.62
C MET A 508 -1.34 18.87 -9.41
N CYS A 509 -2.56 18.59 -8.95
CA CYS A 509 -3.43 17.59 -9.58
C CYS A 509 -4.40 18.23 -10.57
N SER A 510 -4.25 17.90 -11.86
CA SER A 510 -5.22 18.25 -12.89
C SER A 510 -6.18 17.11 -13.15
N VAL A 511 -7.46 17.41 -13.33
CA VAL A 511 -8.49 16.39 -13.60
C VAL A 511 -9.24 16.77 -14.86
N ILE A 512 -9.27 15.87 -15.84
CA ILE A 512 -10.11 15.98 -17.03
C ILE A 512 -11.09 14.81 -17.08
N GLN A 513 -12.27 15.04 -17.68
CA GLN A 513 -13.33 14.05 -17.77
C GLN A 513 -13.87 13.95 -19.20
N THR A 514 -14.33 12.75 -19.56
CA THR A 514 -14.96 12.44 -20.85
C THR A 514 -15.89 11.24 -20.68
N THR A 515 -16.69 10.89 -21.69
CA THR A 515 -17.48 9.64 -21.64
C THR A 515 -16.64 8.45 -22.09
N VAL A 516 -17.01 7.23 -21.65
CA VAL A 516 -16.40 5.99 -22.16
C VAL A 516 -16.57 5.89 -23.68
N ASN A 517 -17.72 6.29 -24.21
CA ASN A 517 -17.96 6.34 -25.65
C ASN A 517 -16.92 7.21 -26.36
N ASP A 518 -16.74 8.45 -25.91
CA ASP A 518 -15.86 9.41 -26.58
C ASP A 518 -14.38 9.05 -26.42
N LEU A 519 -13.98 8.47 -25.27
CA LEU A 519 -12.64 7.95 -25.06
C LEU A 519 -12.30 6.76 -25.96
N CYS A 520 -13.26 5.86 -26.17
CA CYS A 520 -13.02 4.57 -26.83
C CYS A 520 -13.37 4.53 -28.32
N THR A 521 -14.19 5.45 -28.83
CA THR A 521 -14.58 5.50 -30.25
C THR A 521 -13.75 6.49 -31.08
N ASN A 522 -13.24 7.56 -30.48
CA ASN A 522 -12.40 8.54 -31.18
C ASN A 522 -10.99 7.98 -31.49
N PRO A 523 -10.27 8.56 -32.48
CA PRO A 523 -8.86 8.25 -32.72
C PRO A 523 -7.99 8.55 -31.51
N LEU A 524 -6.86 7.84 -31.36
CA LEU A 524 -5.93 8.03 -30.23
C LEU A 524 -5.43 9.48 -30.07
N GLY A 525 -5.34 10.23 -31.17
CA GLY A 525 -5.00 11.66 -31.16
C GLY A 525 -5.93 12.51 -30.29
N HIS A 526 -7.23 12.21 -30.28
CA HIS A 526 -8.19 12.89 -29.41
C HIS A 526 -7.88 12.65 -27.93
N THR A 527 -7.54 11.41 -27.56
CA THR A 527 -7.13 11.09 -26.18
C THR A 527 -5.82 11.78 -25.82
N ILE A 528 -4.85 11.84 -26.72
CA ILE A 528 -3.58 12.58 -26.54
C ILE A 528 -3.85 14.07 -26.31
N GLU A 529 -4.77 14.68 -27.06
CA GLU A 529 -5.17 16.08 -26.90
C GLU A 529 -5.87 16.33 -25.55
N LEU A 530 -6.70 15.40 -25.06
CA LEU A 530 -7.26 15.48 -23.70
C LEU A 530 -6.17 15.42 -22.61
N VAL A 531 -5.21 14.49 -22.73
CA VAL A 531 -4.07 14.38 -21.80
C VAL A 531 -3.23 15.66 -21.81
N ARG A 532 -2.93 16.18 -23.01
CA ARG A 532 -2.18 17.43 -23.20
C ARG A 532 -2.93 18.62 -22.60
N LYS A 533 -4.22 18.77 -22.89
CA LYS A 533 -5.07 19.83 -22.35
C LYS A 533 -5.05 19.82 -20.81
N ALA A 534 -5.27 18.67 -20.18
CA ALA A 534 -5.26 18.56 -18.72
C ALA A 534 -3.91 19.00 -18.11
N LYS A 535 -2.81 18.64 -18.78
CA LYS A 535 -1.45 18.98 -18.39
C LYS A 535 -1.17 20.48 -18.56
N ASP A 536 -1.54 21.06 -19.70
CA ASP A 536 -1.23 22.43 -20.09
C ASP A 536 -2.16 23.47 -19.40
N GLU A 537 -3.43 23.15 -19.16
CA GLU A 537 -4.32 23.99 -18.35
C GLU A 537 -3.80 24.15 -16.92
N MET A 538 -3.20 23.10 -16.34
CA MET A 538 -2.56 23.18 -15.03
C MET A 538 -1.26 24.00 -15.06
N MET A 539 -0.62 24.18 -16.23
CA MET A 539 0.59 25.00 -16.33
C MET A 539 0.32 26.51 -16.24
N ILE A 540 -0.94 26.94 -16.30
CA ILE A 540 -1.35 28.35 -16.18
C ILE A 540 -1.19 28.79 -14.72
N GLU A 541 -0.50 29.92 -14.47
CA GLU A 541 -0.16 30.39 -13.12
C GLU A 541 -1.41 30.68 -12.27
N GLU A 542 -2.43 31.27 -12.88
CA GLU A 542 -3.74 31.53 -12.25
C GLU A 542 -4.44 30.23 -11.85
N ASN A 543 -4.31 29.16 -12.64
CA ASN A 543 -4.91 27.87 -12.32
C ASN A 543 -4.16 27.15 -11.19
N MET A 544 -2.83 27.22 -11.14
CA MET A 544 -2.07 26.70 -9.99
C MET A 544 -2.36 27.49 -8.71
N GLN A 545 -2.51 28.81 -8.80
CA GLN A 545 -2.87 29.65 -7.66
C GLN A 545 -4.28 29.31 -7.16
N LEU A 546 -5.26 29.23 -8.06
CA LEU A 546 -6.63 28.81 -7.74
C LEU A 546 -6.68 27.42 -7.08
N ARG A 547 -5.86 26.47 -7.55
CA ARG A 547 -5.74 25.15 -6.91
C ARG A 547 -5.23 25.24 -5.48
N VAL A 548 -4.27 26.13 -5.18
CA VAL A 548 -3.82 26.36 -3.80
C VAL A 548 -4.90 27.04 -2.94
N ASP A 549 -5.60 28.03 -3.49
CA ASP A 549 -6.67 28.74 -2.78
C ASP A 549 -7.89 27.84 -2.47
N LEU A 550 -8.05 26.71 -3.16
CA LEU A 550 -9.07 25.68 -2.90
C LEU A 550 -8.74 24.72 -1.75
N LEU A 551 -7.46 24.48 -1.46
CA LEU A 551 -7.02 23.47 -0.48
C LEU A 551 -7.52 23.71 0.96
N PRO A 552 -7.66 24.96 1.47
CA PRO A 552 -8.31 25.22 2.75
C PRO A 552 -9.74 24.66 2.82
N LEU A 553 -10.57 24.93 1.81
CA LEU A 553 -11.95 24.44 1.72
C LEU A 553 -12.01 22.91 1.65
N TRP A 554 -11.11 22.30 0.87
CA TRP A 554 -11.04 20.84 0.68
C TRP A 554 -10.61 20.09 1.96
N ARG A 555 -9.91 20.75 2.89
CA ARG A 555 -9.51 20.17 4.19
C ARG A 555 -10.64 20.12 5.22
N GLU A 556 -11.67 20.94 5.07
CA GLU A 556 -12.84 20.98 5.95
C GLU A 556 -13.95 19.99 5.55
N LYS A 557 -13.83 19.37 4.37
CA LYS A 557 -14.79 18.42 3.81
C LYS A 557 -14.33 16.97 4.03
N PRO A 558 -15.27 16.00 4.15
CA PRO A 558 -14.92 14.58 4.21
C PRO A 558 -14.21 14.13 2.91
N TYR A 559 -13.45 13.03 2.99
CA TYR A 559 -12.87 12.40 1.80
C TYR A 559 -13.99 11.91 0.88
N ILE A 560 -14.16 12.57 -0.27
CA ILE A 560 -15.03 12.08 -1.34
C ILE A 560 -14.20 11.48 -2.47
N LYS A 561 -14.28 10.15 -2.64
CA LYS A 561 -13.65 9.43 -3.75
C LYS A 561 -14.32 9.78 -5.07
N LEU A 562 -13.63 10.54 -5.92
CA LEU A 562 -14.04 10.75 -7.30
C LEU A 562 -14.11 9.42 -8.05
N GLN A 563 -15.33 9.01 -8.41
CA GLN A 563 -15.57 7.74 -9.09
C GLN A 563 -14.99 7.73 -10.51
N ARG A 564 -14.59 6.53 -10.95
CA ARG A 564 -14.08 6.17 -12.29
C ARG A 564 -12.84 6.97 -12.68
N ILE A 565 -12.03 7.32 -11.67
CA ILE A 565 -10.77 8.04 -11.84
C ILE A 565 -9.64 7.08 -12.20
N PHE A 566 -8.77 7.53 -13.09
CA PHE A 566 -7.46 6.96 -13.37
C PHE A 566 -6.44 8.02 -13.02
N GLU A 567 -5.63 7.79 -11.99
CA GLU A 567 -4.53 8.69 -11.65
C GLU A 567 -3.23 8.16 -12.25
N THR A 568 -2.43 9.06 -12.83
CA THR A 568 -1.06 8.76 -13.21
C THR A 568 -0.07 9.84 -12.75
N CYS A 569 1.17 9.41 -12.52
CA CYS A 569 2.27 10.27 -12.12
C CYS A 569 3.54 9.94 -12.93
N ASP A 570 4.24 10.97 -13.40
CA ASP A 570 5.51 10.82 -14.10
C ASP A 570 6.69 11.06 -13.16
N ILE A 571 7.38 9.98 -12.82
CA ILE A 571 8.58 9.98 -11.96
C ILE A 571 9.82 9.48 -12.73
N LYS A 572 9.79 9.44 -14.08
CA LYS A 572 10.88 8.99 -14.98
C LYS A 572 12.26 9.58 -14.69
N TRP A 573 12.31 10.82 -14.19
CA TRP A 573 13.56 11.57 -13.98
C TRP A 573 13.99 11.66 -12.51
N ILE A 574 13.18 11.16 -11.58
CA ILE A 574 13.51 11.19 -10.15
C ILE A 574 14.51 10.05 -9.85
N GLY A 575 15.56 10.35 -9.09
CA GLY A 575 16.47 9.34 -8.55
C GLY A 575 17.48 8.71 -9.50
N GLN A 576 17.34 8.88 -10.82
CA GLN A 576 18.04 8.11 -11.86
C GLN A 576 19.57 8.14 -11.76
N ASP A 577 20.14 9.30 -11.45
CA ASP A 577 21.60 9.52 -11.40
C ASP A 577 22.04 10.21 -10.09
N THR A 578 21.18 10.22 -9.05
CA THR A 578 21.43 10.96 -7.79
C THR A 578 21.76 10.10 -6.58
N LEU A 579 21.44 8.80 -6.59
CA LEU A 579 21.69 7.89 -5.47
C LEU A 579 22.94 7.02 -5.71
N ASP A 580 24.09 7.63 -5.45
CA ASP A 580 25.41 6.99 -5.43
C ASP A 580 26.05 7.24 -4.05
N ILE A 581 26.37 6.17 -3.32
CA ILE A 581 27.02 6.20 -2.00
C ILE A 581 28.54 5.96 -2.10
N GLY A 582 29.09 5.98 -3.31
CA GLY A 582 30.50 5.81 -3.64
C GLY A 582 30.90 4.33 -3.75
N TRP A 583 30.58 3.53 -2.74
CA TRP A 583 30.86 2.09 -2.68
C TRP A 583 29.69 1.22 -3.17
N ALA A 584 28.52 1.81 -3.46
CA ALA A 584 27.39 1.12 -4.09
C ALA A 584 26.55 2.07 -4.95
N LYS A 585 25.91 1.52 -5.97
CA LYS A 585 25.09 2.26 -6.96
C LYS A 585 23.69 1.69 -7.06
N ARG A 586 22.70 2.58 -7.14
CA ARG A 586 21.31 2.19 -7.41
C ARG A 586 21.19 1.57 -8.81
N ILE A 587 20.69 0.34 -8.89
CA ILE A 587 20.45 -0.37 -10.16
C ILE A 587 18.97 -0.57 -10.50
N GLY A 588 18.08 -0.42 -9.51
CA GLY A 588 16.65 -0.57 -9.70
C GLY A 588 15.86 -0.01 -8.51
N GLY A 589 14.54 -0.15 -8.55
CA GLY A 589 13.65 0.28 -7.48
C GLY A 589 12.37 0.95 -7.95
N GLY A 590 11.45 1.15 -7.02
CA GLY A 590 10.13 1.74 -7.25
C GLY A 590 9.27 1.76 -5.98
N ILE A 591 7.96 1.92 -6.16
CA ILE A 591 6.98 2.00 -5.07
C ILE A 591 6.35 0.61 -4.88
N PRO A 592 6.72 -0.17 -3.84
CA PRO A 592 6.13 -1.49 -3.62
C PRO A 592 4.62 -1.38 -3.39
N THR A 593 3.88 -2.39 -3.83
CA THR A 593 2.43 -2.50 -3.57
C THR A 593 2.20 -3.16 -2.23
N VAL A 594 2.41 -2.41 -1.15
CA VAL A 594 2.34 -2.86 0.25
C VAL A 594 1.50 -1.90 1.09
N SER A 595 0.87 -2.43 2.13
CA SER A 595 0.03 -1.71 3.13
C SER A 595 -1.25 -1.06 2.60
N LEU A 596 -1.24 -0.42 1.43
CA LEU A 596 -2.39 0.21 0.80
C LEU A 596 -2.42 -0.09 -0.71
N PRO A 597 -3.60 -0.33 -1.31
CA PRO A 597 -3.75 -0.39 -2.76
C PRO A 597 -3.44 0.98 -3.34
N ASN A 598 -2.24 1.14 -3.89
CA ASN A 598 -1.83 2.39 -4.52
C ASN A 598 -2.56 2.53 -5.87
N MET A 599 -3.56 3.42 -5.91
CA MET A 599 -4.40 3.64 -7.09
C MET A 599 -3.69 4.47 -8.18
N THR A 600 -2.55 5.08 -7.85
CA THR A 600 -1.72 5.87 -8.77
C THR A 600 -0.90 4.97 -9.69
N SER A 601 -1.03 5.14 -11.00
CA SER A 601 -0.15 4.50 -11.99
C SER A 601 1.12 5.33 -12.20
N TYR A 602 2.28 4.81 -11.79
CA TYR A 602 3.56 5.50 -11.92
C TYR A 602 4.24 5.11 -13.22
N GLN A 603 4.75 6.11 -13.93
CA GLN A 603 5.68 5.93 -15.05
C GLN A 603 7.09 6.30 -14.59
N PHE A 604 8.05 5.37 -14.71
CA PHE A 604 9.46 5.61 -14.40
C PHE A 604 10.38 4.98 -15.45
N MET A 605 11.68 5.29 -15.36
CA MET A 605 12.69 4.69 -16.23
C MET A 605 13.44 3.59 -15.48
N CYS A 606 13.77 2.52 -16.18
CA CYS A 606 14.79 1.57 -15.77
C CYS A 606 15.85 1.43 -16.88
N LYS A 607 17.02 0.92 -16.52
CA LYS A 607 18.13 0.62 -17.43
C LYS A 607 18.42 -0.89 -17.29
N ASN A 608 18.59 -1.61 -18.40
CA ASN A 608 19.09 -2.99 -18.34
C ASN A 608 20.63 -3.00 -18.14
N GLU A 609 21.24 -4.19 -18.08
CA GLU A 609 22.70 -4.34 -17.91
C GLU A 609 23.52 -3.65 -19.02
N ASN A 610 22.98 -3.59 -20.25
CA ASN A 610 23.58 -2.89 -21.38
C ASN A 610 23.44 -1.36 -21.30
N GLY A 611 22.77 -0.84 -20.28
CA GLY A 611 22.44 0.58 -20.13
C GLY A 611 21.28 1.07 -21.02
N GLU A 612 20.61 0.16 -21.73
CA GLU A 612 19.46 0.48 -22.59
C GLU A 612 18.27 0.88 -21.72
N LYS A 613 17.58 1.94 -22.13
CA LYS A 613 16.51 2.57 -21.35
C LYS A 613 15.15 1.99 -21.73
N SER A 614 14.42 1.51 -20.72
CA SER A 614 13.03 1.09 -20.85
C SER A 614 12.11 1.96 -20.00
N THR A 615 10.90 2.23 -20.49
CA THR A 615 9.85 2.90 -19.72
C THR A 615 9.07 1.84 -18.95
N VAL A 616 8.97 1.99 -17.64
CA VAL A 616 8.16 1.11 -16.79
C VAL A 616 6.89 1.84 -16.38
N MET A 617 5.77 1.12 -16.37
CA MET A 617 4.48 1.57 -15.86
C MET A 617 3.95 0.59 -14.83
N SER A 618 3.52 1.07 -13.66
CA SER A 618 2.69 0.27 -12.74
C SER A 618 1.20 0.38 -13.09
N MET A 619 0.44 -0.68 -12.83
CA MET A 619 -1.02 -0.70 -12.97
C MET A 619 -1.64 -1.55 -11.86
N LEU A 620 -2.68 -1.03 -11.20
CA LEU A 620 -3.48 -1.75 -10.20
C LEU A 620 -4.90 -1.95 -10.73
N LEU A 621 -5.34 -3.20 -10.88
CA LEU A 621 -6.67 -3.57 -11.35
C LEU A 621 -7.17 -4.85 -10.68
N PRO A 622 -8.50 -5.08 -10.60
CA PRO A 622 -9.03 -6.41 -10.28
C PRO A 622 -8.49 -7.46 -11.27
N GLN A 623 -8.12 -8.67 -10.82
CA GLN A 623 -7.49 -9.68 -11.68
C GLN A 623 -8.18 -9.88 -13.06
N PRO A 624 -9.52 -10.02 -13.16
CA PRO A 624 -10.17 -10.18 -14.47
C PRO A 624 -10.05 -8.96 -15.39
N ALA A 625 -9.89 -7.76 -14.82
CA ALA A 625 -9.61 -6.54 -15.57
C ALA A 625 -8.13 -6.43 -15.92
N MET A 626 -7.21 -6.89 -15.07
CA MET A 626 -5.78 -6.97 -15.41
C MET A 626 -5.54 -7.87 -16.63
N ASP A 627 -6.20 -9.02 -16.69
CA ASP A 627 -6.08 -9.95 -17.84
C ASP A 627 -6.60 -9.32 -19.15
N ARG A 628 -7.71 -8.57 -19.08
CA ARG A 628 -8.21 -7.79 -20.24
C ARG A 628 -7.28 -6.63 -20.60
N PHE A 629 -6.72 -5.93 -19.61
CA PHE A 629 -5.77 -4.83 -19.83
C PHE A 629 -4.51 -5.30 -20.55
N LYS A 630 -3.97 -6.48 -20.19
CA LYS A 630 -2.87 -7.12 -20.93
C LYS A 630 -3.22 -7.39 -22.39
N HIS A 631 -4.45 -7.82 -22.66
CA HIS A 631 -4.92 -8.05 -24.03
C HIS A 631 -5.00 -6.74 -24.83
N GLU A 632 -5.59 -5.70 -24.26
CA GLU A 632 -5.63 -4.34 -24.86
C GLU A 632 -4.20 -3.83 -25.15
N MET A 633 -3.28 -3.88 -24.18
CA MET A 633 -1.89 -3.47 -24.37
C MET A 633 -1.19 -4.29 -25.46
N THR A 634 -1.43 -5.61 -25.52
CA THR A 634 -0.91 -6.48 -26.58
C THR A 634 -1.45 -6.10 -27.96
N ALA A 635 -2.71 -5.66 -28.05
CA ALA A 635 -3.31 -5.20 -29.30
C ALA A 635 -2.71 -3.88 -29.80
N TRP A 636 -2.30 -2.97 -28.91
CA TRP A 636 -1.57 -1.75 -29.26
C TRP A 636 -0.13 -2.03 -29.74
N LEU A 637 0.55 -3.02 -29.16
CA LEU A 637 1.94 -3.36 -29.53
C LEU A 637 2.04 -4.17 -30.83
N ASN A 638 1.02 -4.97 -31.16
CA ASN A 638 1.01 -5.83 -32.34
C ASN A 638 0.54 -5.13 -33.63
N GLU A 639 1.34 -5.22 -34.69
CA GLU A 639 1.05 -4.61 -36.01
C GLU A 639 -0.23 -5.10 -36.70
N TYR A 640 -0.61 -6.36 -36.46
CA TYR A 640 -1.62 -7.05 -37.26
C TYR A 640 -3.07 -6.62 -36.96
N SER A 641 -3.30 -5.89 -35.88
CA SER A 641 -4.65 -5.44 -35.46
C SER A 641 -5.20 -4.26 -36.28
N ILE A 642 -4.33 -3.52 -36.99
CA ILE A 642 -4.65 -2.18 -37.54
C ILE A 642 -5.09 -2.23 -39.01
N ARG A 643 -4.77 -3.31 -39.76
CA ARG A 643 -5.24 -3.42 -41.15
C ARG A 643 -6.72 -3.83 -41.14
N PRO A 644 -7.64 -3.02 -41.71
CA PRO A 644 -8.96 -3.52 -42.03
C PRO A 644 -8.80 -4.73 -42.95
N LYS A 645 -9.52 -5.82 -42.66
CA LYS A 645 -9.81 -6.80 -43.70
C LYS A 645 -10.78 -6.13 -44.66
N ILE A 646 -10.23 -5.62 -45.76
CA ILE A 646 -10.97 -5.24 -46.97
C ILE A 646 -11.53 -6.51 -47.60
#